data_AF-A0A522CE41-F1
#
_entry.id   AF-A0A522CE41-F1
#
_cell.length_a   1.000
_cell.length_b   1.000
_cell.length_c   1.000
_cell.angle_alpha   90.00
_cell.angle_beta   90.00
_cell.angle_gamma   90.00
#
_symmetry.space_group_name_H-M   'P 1'
#
loop_
_entity.id
_entity.type
_entity.pdbx_description
1 polymer ?
#
loop_
_entity_poly.entity_id
_entity_poly.type
_entity_poly.pdbx_seq_one_letter_code
_entity_poly.pdbx_strand_id
1 'polypeptide(L)'
;MTRDANCTNVGGFAGFSGATPACYFTYIPFDNLVEHEDRYHVFAQANVDLTEKTKFHVEAYWAKTDLPRMRFSPAFPPIQGPNGPGSVGVFSTPITNPGALTALQQAGLSAAQIAATSRISLTLFRPLGAGGNPLYDNGGQVGYRNYDIYRVAAGLTGELPIAGIGYDLGVTYSHTQNRQHTPDIFIDKLQRALNGLGGAGCRTNTPGTNGCVYFNPFSNGYAGNPALGLTNPGFVSGNANGVELLDWLFERGSETRQRQDLFVVDLVFNGELGIELPGGKVGWAAGGQYRTTDFQSTLRSPFQDVRVTPCPVPGTTNCTLATGPYIFLGQGTPQQLEDSVYAFFAETNLPITDALNAQLAIRYEDYGGLTGSTTNPKLALKWQIVDSFALRGSVGTTFRGPTPGNRSTNSVTGLSGIQAAGNNFKSVDFTGNPAVGPEKAFTYNIGAIFQTDVGRGSLRVIGDYWHFNIEDQITTVPAQVVATSVGGVGNGTQLVNCGAALRSLITFNNNNTCTQGVTVGNDIQRVRSDTVNGPRTKVTGIDGSIDYKMPDVLSGDVSFGASFSRLVKYDIGEFSVNGVFISAPYKALGFTNYDRFPGTVSKLRGAAYAEYTRDEHNLRVDLTYIGGATDNRGPTTVQTGSSTNCNVANAQAGIATNCQLTTIGLKVKSFYSFDATYRIELPWDTTVSASVFNIFDRDPSAARLEASYDPFIGNPYGRTYKIAVRKKF
;
A
#
# COMPACT_ATOMS: atom_id res chain seq x y z
N MET A 1 32.54 -20.28 -0.45
CA MET A 1 31.57 -19.42 -1.19
C MET A 1 32.33 -18.24 -1.75
N THR A 2 32.05 -17.84 -2.99
CA THR A 2 32.68 -16.67 -3.62
C THR A 2 31.61 -15.72 -4.14
N ARG A 3 31.91 -14.42 -4.16
CA ARG A 3 31.05 -13.42 -4.78
C ARG A 3 31.27 -13.45 -6.29
N ASP A 4 30.25 -13.05 -7.04
CA ASP A 4 30.43 -12.74 -8.46
C ASP A 4 31.54 -11.68 -8.66
N ALA A 5 32.47 -11.97 -9.58
CA ALA A 5 33.70 -11.20 -9.79
C ALA A 5 33.46 -9.76 -10.26
N ASN A 6 32.35 -9.49 -10.95
CA ASN A 6 32.08 -8.18 -11.55
C ASN A 6 31.10 -7.33 -10.73
N CYS A 7 30.78 -7.74 -9.50
CA CYS A 7 29.77 -7.08 -8.65
C CYS A 7 29.89 -5.55 -8.65
N THR A 8 31.07 -5.00 -8.37
CA THR A 8 31.29 -3.54 -8.28
C THR A 8 31.25 -2.85 -9.63
N ASN A 9 31.74 -3.52 -10.69
CA ASN A 9 31.79 -2.95 -12.04
C ASN A 9 30.38 -2.66 -12.60
N VAL A 10 29.37 -3.41 -12.14
CA VAL A 10 27.97 -3.29 -12.58
C VAL A 10 27.09 -2.52 -11.58
N GLY A 11 27.71 -1.78 -10.66
CA GLY A 11 27.03 -0.91 -9.68
C GLY A 11 26.60 -1.61 -8.39
N GLY A 12 27.03 -2.85 -8.17
CA GLY A 12 26.77 -3.59 -6.92
C GLY A 12 27.74 -3.22 -5.78
N PHE A 13 27.28 -3.36 -4.54
CA PHE A 13 28.09 -3.23 -3.35
C PHE A 13 28.65 -4.59 -2.90
N ALA A 14 29.97 -4.63 -2.78
CA ALA A 14 30.78 -5.77 -2.41
C ALA A 14 30.77 -6.02 -0.88
N GLY A 15 29.65 -6.52 -0.34
CA GLY A 15 29.45 -6.70 1.11
C GLY A 15 29.47 -8.15 1.62
N PHE A 16 29.02 -8.38 2.85
CA PHE A 16 28.89 -9.71 3.45
C PHE A 16 27.49 -9.88 4.04
N SER A 17 26.98 -11.10 3.99
CA SER A 17 25.80 -11.55 4.73
C SER A 17 26.25 -12.66 5.68
N GLY A 18 26.36 -12.32 6.97
CA GLY A 18 27.02 -13.19 7.94
C GLY A 18 28.50 -13.37 7.58
N ALA A 19 28.93 -14.63 7.44
CA ALA A 19 30.27 -14.98 6.95
C ALA A 19 30.35 -15.15 5.42
N THR A 20 29.24 -14.98 4.70
CA THR A 20 29.14 -15.23 3.26
C THR A 20 29.41 -13.95 2.48
N PRO A 21 30.40 -13.91 1.57
CA PRO A 21 30.55 -12.80 0.62
C PRO A 21 29.28 -12.63 -0.21
N ALA A 22 28.73 -11.42 -0.26
CA ALA A 22 27.47 -11.10 -0.93
C ALA A 22 27.66 -9.94 -1.91
N CYS A 23 27.04 -10.02 -3.09
CA CYS A 23 26.90 -8.87 -3.98
C CYS A 23 25.54 -8.24 -3.74
N TYR A 24 25.52 -7.09 -3.07
CA TYR A 24 24.30 -6.30 -2.95
C TYR A 24 24.10 -5.51 -4.23
N PHE A 25 22.88 -5.46 -4.74
CA PHE A 25 22.53 -4.61 -5.86
C PHE A 25 21.20 -3.92 -5.53
N THR A 26 21.00 -2.73 -6.07
CA THR A 26 19.71 -2.02 -5.97
C THR A 26 18.91 -2.26 -7.24
N TYR A 27 17.63 -2.59 -7.09
CA TYR A 27 16.73 -2.72 -8.23
C TYR A 27 15.95 -1.43 -8.53
N ILE A 28 15.98 -0.44 -7.61
CA ILE A 28 15.23 0.82 -7.73
C ILE A 28 15.51 1.56 -9.05
N PRO A 29 16.75 1.60 -9.59
CA PRO A 29 17.00 2.25 -10.90
C PRO A 29 16.26 1.64 -12.08
N PHE A 30 15.74 0.40 -11.96
CA PHE A 30 14.93 -0.24 -12.99
C PHE A 30 13.44 0.12 -12.90
N ASP A 31 12.99 0.68 -11.78
CA ASP A 31 11.61 1.11 -11.58
C ASP A 31 11.40 2.53 -12.16
N ASN A 32 10.15 2.89 -12.46
CA ASN A 32 9.83 4.24 -12.91
C ASN A 32 9.54 5.15 -11.72
N LEU A 33 10.06 6.38 -11.74
CA LEU A 33 9.66 7.39 -10.76
C LEU A 33 8.20 7.83 -10.96
N VAL A 34 7.78 7.92 -12.23
CA VAL A 34 6.40 8.16 -12.66
C VAL A 34 6.05 7.07 -13.65
N GLU A 35 5.01 6.30 -13.36
CA GLU A 35 4.51 5.32 -14.31
C GLU A 35 3.81 5.99 -15.50
N HIS A 36 3.89 5.36 -16.67
CA HIS A 36 3.08 5.78 -17.81
C HIS A 36 1.62 5.46 -17.52
N GLU A 37 0.76 6.48 -17.56
CA GLU A 37 -0.66 6.35 -17.24
C GLU A 37 -1.53 7.04 -18.29
N ASP A 38 -2.51 6.31 -18.82
CA ASP A 38 -3.58 6.84 -19.65
C ASP A 38 -4.88 6.89 -18.83
N ARG A 39 -5.45 8.09 -18.68
CA ARG A 39 -6.67 8.31 -17.89
C ARG A 39 -7.78 8.89 -18.75
N TYR A 40 -8.93 8.24 -18.74
CA TYR A 40 -10.12 8.63 -19.50
C TYR A 40 -11.28 8.85 -18.54
N HIS A 41 -12.05 9.90 -18.78
CA HIS A 41 -13.22 10.25 -17.98
C HIS A 41 -14.32 10.75 -18.92
N VAL A 42 -15.51 10.16 -18.81
CA VAL A 42 -16.72 10.61 -19.49
C VAL A 42 -17.79 10.80 -18.44
N PHE A 43 -18.39 11.98 -18.43
CA PHE A 43 -19.47 12.33 -17.51
C PHE A 43 -20.60 12.96 -18.31
N ALA A 44 -21.82 12.52 -18.05
CA ALA A 44 -23.04 13.12 -18.58
C ALA A 44 -24.06 13.23 -17.46
N GLN A 45 -24.83 14.31 -17.45
CA GLN A 45 -25.94 14.50 -16.53
C GLN A 45 -27.11 15.17 -17.23
N ALA A 46 -28.32 14.91 -16.74
CA ALA A 46 -29.53 15.61 -17.11
C ALA A 46 -30.34 15.94 -15.85
N ASN A 47 -30.92 17.14 -15.84
CA ASN A 47 -31.83 17.62 -14.80
C ASN A 47 -33.14 18.01 -15.47
N VAL A 48 -34.26 17.51 -14.96
CA VAL A 48 -35.59 17.75 -15.53
C VAL A 48 -36.57 18.04 -14.39
N ASP A 49 -37.30 19.15 -14.50
CA ASP A 49 -38.46 19.39 -13.63
C ASP A 49 -39.64 18.57 -14.18
N LEU A 50 -40.02 17.48 -13.51
CA LEU A 50 -41.14 16.63 -13.92
C LEU A 50 -42.50 17.29 -13.63
N THR A 51 -42.56 18.03 -12.53
CA THR A 51 -43.68 18.88 -12.11
C THR A 51 -43.11 20.13 -11.41
N GLU A 52 -43.97 21.05 -10.99
CA GLU A 52 -43.55 22.21 -10.16
C GLU A 52 -42.88 21.80 -8.83
N LYS A 53 -43.17 20.59 -8.34
CA LYS A 53 -42.72 20.10 -7.03
C LYS A 53 -41.80 18.90 -7.09
N THR A 54 -41.54 18.34 -8.27
CA THR A 54 -40.73 17.13 -8.44
C THR A 54 -39.67 17.35 -9.49
N LYS A 55 -38.42 17.12 -9.12
CA LYS A 55 -37.25 17.19 -9.98
C LYS A 55 -36.65 15.80 -10.15
N PHE A 56 -36.21 15.52 -11.36
CA PHE A 56 -35.49 14.33 -11.74
C PHE A 56 -34.06 14.69 -12.10
N HIS A 57 -33.11 13.95 -11.54
CA HIS A 57 -31.70 14.01 -11.88
C HIS A 57 -31.25 12.64 -12.37
N VAL A 58 -30.43 12.61 -13.41
CA VAL A 58 -29.71 11.40 -13.80
C VAL A 58 -28.29 11.76 -14.21
N GLU A 59 -27.34 10.96 -13.77
CA GLU A 59 -25.95 11.05 -14.18
C GLU A 59 -25.39 9.68 -14.58
N ALA A 60 -24.47 9.72 -15.53
CA ALA A 60 -23.67 8.59 -15.93
C ALA A 60 -22.20 9.01 -15.96
N TYR A 61 -21.35 8.17 -15.38
CA TYR A 61 -19.93 8.38 -15.31
C TYR A 61 -19.20 7.11 -15.73
N TRP A 62 -18.23 7.26 -16.60
CA TRP A 62 -17.27 6.23 -16.93
C TRP A 62 -15.87 6.77 -16.70
N ALA A 63 -15.01 6.00 -16.07
CA ALA A 63 -13.60 6.31 -16.02
C ALA A 63 -12.73 5.08 -16.13
N LYS A 64 -11.58 5.28 -16.75
CA LYS A 64 -10.59 4.24 -16.98
C LYS A 64 -9.19 4.78 -16.75
N THR A 65 -8.42 4.06 -15.96
CA THR A 65 -6.99 4.33 -15.75
C THR A 65 -6.21 3.10 -16.20
N ASP A 66 -5.35 3.29 -17.20
CA ASP A 66 -4.47 2.24 -17.71
C ASP A 66 -3.02 2.57 -17.38
N LEU A 67 -2.37 1.62 -16.71
CA LEU A 67 -0.92 1.57 -16.50
C LEU A 67 -0.37 0.43 -17.36
N PRO A 68 -0.14 0.64 -18.66
CA PRO A 68 0.19 -0.44 -19.59
C PRO A 68 1.61 -1.01 -19.38
N ARG A 69 2.50 -0.24 -18.74
CA ARG A 69 3.92 -0.57 -18.60
C ARG A 69 4.48 -0.32 -17.19
N MET A 70 3.77 -0.80 -16.17
CA MET A 70 4.23 -0.72 -14.79
C MET A 70 5.56 -1.48 -14.64
N ARG A 71 6.60 -0.83 -14.12
CA ARG A 71 7.93 -1.44 -14.00
C ARG A 71 8.16 -2.07 -12.63
N PHE A 72 8.96 -3.12 -12.65
CA PHE A 72 9.47 -3.83 -11.49
C PHE A 72 10.95 -4.11 -11.68
N SER A 73 11.58 -4.65 -10.63
CA SER A 73 12.92 -5.22 -10.72
C SER A 73 13.07 -6.19 -11.91
N PRO A 74 14.26 -6.34 -12.51
CA PRO A 74 14.47 -7.15 -13.72
C PRO A 74 13.92 -8.58 -13.66
N ALA A 75 14.00 -9.20 -12.48
CA ALA A 75 13.25 -10.37 -12.06
C ALA A 75 13.15 -10.38 -10.53
N PHE A 76 12.25 -11.18 -9.98
CA PHE A 76 12.14 -11.32 -8.53
C PHE A 76 13.22 -12.24 -7.92
N PRO A 77 13.59 -12.05 -6.63
CA PRO A 77 14.50 -12.97 -5.96
C PRO A 77 13.80 -14.32 -5.72
N PRO A 78 14.45 -15.47 -5.94
CA PRO A 78 13.84 -16.75 -5.60
C PRO A 78 13.67 -16.90 -4.07
N ILE A 79 12.46 -17.23 -3.66
CA ILE A 79 12.12 -17.60 -2.27
C ILE A 79 11.58 -19.03 -2.17
N GLN A 80 11.61 -19.72 -3.30
CA GLN A 80 11.32 -21.13 -3.43
C GLN A 80 12.04 -21.71 -4.64
N GLY A 81 12.29 -23.01 -4.60
CA GLY A 81 12.93 -23.75 -5.68
C GLY A 81 12.28 -25.10 -5.90
N PRO A 82 12.93 -25.99 -6.67
CA PRO A 82 12.36 -27.28 -7.07
C PRO A 82 11.97 -28.17 -5.88
N ASN A 83 12.63 -28.01 -4.74
CA ASN A 83 12.41 -28.79 -3.52
C ASN A 83 11.45 -28.09 -2.53
N GLY A 84 10.75 -27.05 -2.96
CA GLY A 84 9.84 -26.27 -2.13
C GLY A 84 10.44 -24.96 -1.61
N PRO A 85 9.89 -24.41 -0.52
CA PRO A 85 10.17 -23.04 -0.09
C PRO A 85 11.55 -22.88 0.58
N GLY A 86 12.20 -21.75 0.31
CA GLY A 86 13.55 -21.41 0.79
C GLY A 86 14.21 -20.31 -0.07
N SER A 87 14.96 -19.41 0.56
CA SER A 87 15.59 -18.25 -0.10
C SER A 87 17.09 -18.40 -0.35
N VAL A 88 17.69 -19.52 0.07
CA VAL A 88 19.14 -19.72 0.08
C VAL A 88 19.51 -21.03 -0.58
N GLY A 89 20.28 -20.97 -1.66
CA GLY A 89 20.84 -22.17 -2.31
C GLY A 89 19.80 -23.09 -2.95
N VAL A 90 18.62 -22.55 -3.27
CA VAL A 90 17.49 -23.32 -3.79
C VAL A 90 17.59 -23.66 -5.27
N PHE A 91 18.53 -23.02 -5.98
CA PHE A 91 18.91 -23.37 -7.34
C PHE A 91 20.40 -23.72 -7.41
N SER A 92 20.77 -24.56 -8.37
CA SER A 92 22.18 -24.87 -8.62
C SER A 92 22.48 -24.94 -10.11
N THR A 93 23.73 -24.64 -10.46
CA THR A 93 24.23 -24.62 -11.83
C THR A 93 25.32 -25.68 -11.99
N PRO A 94 25.26 -26.60 -12.96
CA PRO A 94 26.35 -27.53 -13.21
C PRO A 94 27.58 -26.81 -13.79
N ILE A 95 28.77 -27.37 -13.56
CA ILE A 95 30.02 -26.85 -14.15
C ILE A 95 30.02 -26.93 -15.70
N THR A 96 29.18 -27.80 -16.28
CA THR A 96 28.98 -27.92 -17.72
C THR A 96 28.24 -26.72 -18.33
N ASN A 97 27.66 -25.84 -17.51
CA ASN A 97 27.13 -24.57 -18.00
C ASN A 97 28.31 -23.66 -18.41
N PRO A 98 28.39 -23.19 -19.66
CA PRO A 98 29.52 -22.38 -20.14
C PRO A 98 29.80 -21.15 -19.28
N GLY A 99 28.74 -20.49 -18.77
CA GLY A 99 28.87 -19.34 -17.88
C GLY A 99 29.47 -19.68 -16.51
N ALA A 100 29.27 -20.90 -16.01
CA ALA A 100 29.79 -21.36 -14.72
C ALA A 100 31.32 -21.49 -14.76
N LEU A 101 31.87 -22.11 -15.80
CA LEU A 101 33.31 -22.25 -15.96
C LEU A 101 33.99 -20.87 -16.00
N THR A 102 33.47 -19.96 -16.85
CA THR A 102 33.96 -18.59 -16.96
C THR A 102 33.85 -17.85 -15.61
N ALA A 103 32.76 -18.01 -14.87
CA ALA A 103 32.57 -17.36 -13.58
C ALA A 103 33.61 -17.81 -12.54
N LEU A 104 33.94 -19.10 -12.47
CA LEU A 104 34.97 -19.59 -11.54
C LEU A 104 36.37 -19.11 -11.91
N GLN A 105 36.68 -19.04 -13.21
CA GLN A 105 37.93 -18.47 -13.71
C GLN A 105 38.05 -16.98 -13.37
N GLN A 106 37.00 -16.20 -13.61
CA GLN A 106 36.94 -14.77 -13.27
C GLN A 106 36.99 -14.53 -11.74
N ALA A 107 36.48 -15.47 -10.95
CA ALA A 107 36.61 -15.46 -9.50
C ALA A 107 38.02 -15.87 -8.99
N GLY A 108 38.95 -16.22 -9.89
CA GLY A 108 40.34 -16.53 -9.57
C GLY A 108 40.57 -17.92 -8.96
N LEU A 109 39.65 -18.87 -9.15
CA LEU A 109 39.85 -20.24 -8.67
C LEU A 109 40.91 -20.98 -9.50
N SER A 110 41.70 -21.83 -8.83
CA SER A 110 42.72 -22.64 -9.50
C SER A 110 42.09 -23.74 -10.37
N ALA A 111 42.83 -24.22 -11.37
CA ALA A 111 42.39 -25.30 -12.24
C ALA A 111 41.99 -26.57 -11.46
N ALA A 112 42.70 -26.89 -10.37
CA ALA A 112 42.36 -28.01 -9.50
C ALA A 112 41.02 -27.82 -8.77
N GLN A 113 40.73 -26.60 -8.30
CA GLN A 113 39.46 -26.27 -7.65
C GLN A 113 38.29 -26.33 -8.65
N ILE A 114 38.50 -25.84 -9.87
CA ILE A 114 37.52 -25.89 -10.95
C ILE A 114 37.24 -27.36 -11.33
N ALA A 115 38.27 -28.17 -11.53
CA ALA A 115 38.14 -29.59 -11.86
C ALA A 115 37.41 -30.40 -10.76
N ALA A 116 37.55 -29.99 -9.49
CA ALA A 116 36.84 -30.58 -8.36
C ALA A 116 35.39 -30.07 -8.20
N THR A 117 34.96 -29.07 -8.96
CA THR A 117 33.62 -28.47 -8.85
C THR A 117 32.65 -29.13 -9.82
N SER A 118 31.64 -29.84 -9.30
CA SER A 118 30.58 -30.43 -10.14
C SER A 118 29.39 -29.48 -10.35
N ARG A 119 29.00 -28.74 -9.30
CA ARG A 119 27.89 -27.77 -9.30
C ARG A 119 28.21 -26.56 -8.43
N ILE A 120 27.62 -25.42 -8.79
CA ILE A 120 27.63 -24.17 -8.03
C ILE A 120 26.23 -23.96 -7.45
N SER A 121 26.13 -23.88 -6.11
CA SER A 121 24.88 -23.50 -5.45
C SER A 121 24.67 -21.99 -5.54
N LEU A 122 23.47 -21.57 -5.96
CA LEU A 122 23.10 -20.17 -6.11
C LEU A 122 22.51 -19.64 -4.78
N THR A 123 23.40 -19.22 -3.88
CA THR A 123 23.08 -18.90 -2.47
C THR A 123 22.29 -17.59 -2.30
N LEU A 124 22.83 -16.47 -2.78
CA LEU A 124 22.21 -15.14 -2.72
C LEU A 124 22.00 -14.65 -4.15
N PHE A 125 21.00 -15.22 -4.81
CA PHE A 125 20.82 -15.11 -6.25
C PHE A 125 19.52 -14.38 -6.58
N ARG A 126 19.57 -13.52 -7.60
CA ARG A 126 18.39 -13.02 -8.28
C ARG A 126 18.63 -13.15 -9.79
N PRO A 127 17.77 -13.86 -10.53
CA PRO A 127 17.87 -13.90 -11.99
C PRO A 127 17.93 -12.49 -12.57
N LEU A 128 18.76 -12.26 -13.59
CA LEU A 128 18.86 -11.00 -14.32
C LEU A 128 19.32 -9.77 -13.51
N GLY A 129 19.58 -9.89 -12.20
CA GLY A 129 19.90 -8.85 -11.22
C GLY A 129 20.36 -7.49 -11.77
N ALA A 130 21.67 -7.22 -11.74
CA ALA A 130 22.21 -5.95 -12.24
C ALA A 130 22.24 -5.85 -13.78
N GLY A 131 22.11 -6.98 -14.49
CA GLY A 131 22.16 -7.04 -15.95
C GLY A 131 20.89 -6.53 -16.64
N GLY A 132 19.78 -6.44 -15.90
CA GLY A 132 18.49 -6.11 -16.47
C GLY A 132 17.86 -7.26 -17.25
N ASN A 133 16.59 -7.08 -17.60
CA ASN A 133 15.81 -7.99 -18.42
C ASN A 133 15.74 -7.47 -19.86
N PRO A 134 16.50 -8.06 -20.81
CA PRO A 134 16.56 -7.58 -22.19
C PRO A 134 15.27 -7.79 -22.99
N LEU A 135 14.23 -8.40 -22.41
CA LEU A 135 12.89 -8.41 -23.00
C LEU A 135 12.27 -7.01 -23.03
N TYR A 136 12.77 -6.09 -22.20
CA TYR A 136 12.20 -4.76 -22.01
C TYR A 136 13.29 -3.68 -22.06
N ASP A 137 12.87 -2.47 -22.45
CA ASP A 137 13.71 -1.28 -22.42
C ASP A 137 14.18 -0.96 -20.98
N ASN A 138 15.42 -0.46 -20.85
CA ASN A 138 16.10 -0.17 -19.58
C ASN A 138 16.22 -1.34 -18.60
N GLY A 139 15.79 -2.55 -18.95
CA GLY A 139 16.00 -3.78 -18.19
C GLY A 139 15.03 -4.04 -17.04
N GLY A 140 14.05 -3.18 -16.76
CA GLY A 140 13.01 -3.44 -15.76
C GLY A 140 11.96 -4.41 -16.30
N GLN A 141 11.49 -5.34 -15.47
CA GLN A 141 10.38 -6.21 -15.86
C GLN A 141 9.10 -5.38 -15.99
N VAL A 142 8.25 -5.69 -16.96
CA VAL A 142 6.99 -4.96 -17.20
C VAL A 142 5.78 -5.81 -16.80
N GLY A 143 4.83 -5.19 -16.12
CA GLY A 143 3.45 -5.67 -15.98
C GLY A 143 2.45 -4.55 -16.25
N TYR A 144 1.18 -4.78 -15.94
CA TYR A 144 0.15 -3.75 -16.13
C TYR A 144 -0.88 -3.74 -15.01
N ARG A 145 -1.53 -2.59 -14.85
CA ARG A 145 -2.74 -2.42 -14.04
C ARG A 145 -3.78 -1.69 -14.88
N ASN A 146 -5.02 -2.17 -14.88
CA ASN A 146 -6.14 -1.47 -15.50
C ASN A 146 -7.26 -1.34 -14.49
N TYR A 147 -7.79 -0.13 -14.35
CA TYR A 147 -8.93 0.18 -13.50
C TYR A 147 -10.02 0.76 -14.38
N ASP A 148 -11.22 0.22 -14.27
CA ASP A 148 -12.41 0.68 -14.99
C ASP A 148 -13.56 0.84 -13.98
N ILE A 149 -14.30 1.94 -14.10
CA ILE A 149 -15.53 2.20 -13.34
C ILE A 149 -16.61 2.72 -14.27
N TYR A 150 -17.80 2.12 -14.16
CA TYR A 150 -19.05 2.63 -14.70
C TYR A 150 -19.96 2.95 -13.51
N ARG A 151 -20.55 4.13 -13.47
CA ARG A 151 -21.55 4.52 -12.47
C ARG A 151 -22.72 5.16 -13.18
N VAL A 152 -23.92 4.74 -12.81
CA VAL A 152 -25.16 5.42 -13.17
C VAL A 152 -25.91 5.71 -11.88
N ALA A 153 -26.33 6.96 -11.71
CA ALA A 153 -27.17 7.35 -10.60
C ALA A 153 -28.38 8.11 -11.12
N ALA A 154 -29.54 7.86 -10.53
CA ALA A 154 -30.77 8.58 -10.81
C ALA A 154 -31.40 8.98 -9.48
N GLY A 155 -32.04 10.15 -9.48
CA GLY A 155 -32.66 10.71 -8.29
C GLY A 155 -33.99 11.38 -8.60
N LEU A 156 -34.92 11.28 -7.66
CA LEU A 156 -36.14 12.06 -7.62
C LEU A 156 -36.18 12.84 -6.32
N THR A 157 -36.31 14.17 -6.42
CA THR A 157 -36.45 15.04 -5.27
C THR A 157 -37.73 15.84 -5.40
N GLY A 158 -38.43 16.07 -4.30
CA GLY A 158 -39.65 16.86 -4.36
C GLY A 158 -40.39 16.98 -3.05
N GLU A 159 -41.65 17.38 -3.14
CA GLU A 159 -42.56 17.57 -2.01
C GLU A 159 -43.83 16.75 -2.20
N LEU A 160 -44.22 15.99 -1.17
CA LEU A 160 -45.46 15.22 -1.17
C LEU A 160 -46.68 16.16 -1.07
N PRO A 161 -47.82 15.84 -1.72
CA PRO A 161 -49.04 16.63 -1.62
C PRO A 161 -49.62 16.71 -0.19
N ILE A 162 -49.24 15.78 0.68
CA ILE A 162 -49.72 15.67 2.05
C ILE A 162 -48.69 16.32 2.98
N ALA A 163 -49.11 17.34 3.72
CA ALA A 163 -48.36 18.00 4.80
C ALA A 163 -47.03 18.66 4.41
N GLY A 164 -46.77 18.87 3.12
CA GLY A 164 -45.56 19.55 2.64
C GLY A 164 -44.26 18.81 2.96
N ILE A 165 -44.33 17.49 3.10
CA ILE A 165 -43.18 16.64 3.43
C ILE A 165 -42.29 16.52 2.19
N GLY A 166 -41.03 16.93 2.30
CA GLY A 166 -40.02 16.72 1.28
C GLY A 166 -39.65 15.24 1.16
N TYR A 167 -39.31 14.79 -0.04
CA TYR A 167 -38.74 13.47 -0.29
C TYR A 167 -37.52 13.55 -1.21
N ASP A 168 -36.58 12.64 -1.02
CA ASP A 168 -35.40 12.41 -1.86
C ASP A 168 -35.23 10.88 -2.03
N LEU A 169 -35.37 10.40 -3.26
CA LEU A 169 -35.15 9.02 -3.65
C LEU A 169 -33.92 8.98 -4.57
N GLY A 170 -32.91 8.20 -4.19
CA GLY A 170 -31.71 7.95 -4.99
C GLY A 170 -31.58 6.46 -5.34
N VAL A 171 -31.18 6.18 -6.58
CA VAL A 171 -30.78 4.85 -7.02
C VAL A 171 -29.42 4.95 -7.69
N THR A 172 -28.45 4.19 -7.21
CA THR A 172 -27.09 4.15 -7.77
C THR A 172 -26.71 2.72 -8.10
N TYR A 173 -26.19 2.52 -9.31
CA TYR A 173 -25.47 1.33 -9.70
C TYR A 173 -24.04 1.71 -10.07
N SER A 174 -23.07 0.94 -9.59
CA SER A 174 -21.70 1.06 -10.06
C SER A 174 -21.06 -0.29 -10.28
N HIS A 175 -20.29 -0.39 -11.35
CA HIS A 175 -19.47 -1.53 -11.70
C HIS A 175 -18.02 -1.09 -11.70
N THR A 176 -17.17 -1.83 -11.01
CA THR A 176 -15.72 -1.63 -11.05
C THR A 176 -15.03 -2.90 -11.49
N GLN A 177 -13.98 -2.74 -12.30
CA GLN A 177 -13.12 -3.83 -12.71
C GLN A 177 -11.66 -3.41 -12.56
N ASN A 178 -10.89 -4.23 -11.84
CA ASN A 178 -9.44 -4.15 -11.75
C ASN A 178 -8.82 -5.37 -12.45
N ARG A 179 -7.83 -5.14 -13.30
CA ARG A 179 -6.99 -6.17 -13.89
C ARG A 179 -5.54 -5.91 -13.54
N GLN A 180 -4.89 -6.92 -12.99
CA GLN A 180 -3.50 -6.84 -12.56
C GLN A 180 -2.71 -7.99 -13.16
N HIS A 181 -1.61 -7.67 -13.84
CA HIS A 181 -0.65 -8.64 -14.31
C HIS A 181 0.75 -8.32 -13.80
N THR A 182 1.38 -9.33 -13.20
CA THR A 182 2.78 -9.28 -12.78
C THR A 182 3.41 -10.62 -13.20
N PRO A 183 4.32 -10.62 -14.20
CA PRO A 183 5.00 -11.85 -14.61
C PRO A 183 5.93 -12.40 -13.52
N ASP A 184 6.22 -13.69 -13.55
CA ASP A 184 7.29 -14.30 -12.73
C ASP A 184 7.90 -15.50 -13.46
N ILE A 185 9.07 -15.94 -13.01
CA ILE A 185 9.79 -17.08 -13.58
C ILE A 185 9.24 -18.38 -12.99
N PHE A 186 9.08 -19.38 -13.85
CA PHE A 186 8.76 -20.74 -13.41
C PHE A 186 9.98 -21.42 -12.78
N ILE A 187 9.79 -22.01 -11.60
CA ILE A 187 10.81 -22.76 -10.86
C ILE A 187 11.40 -23.89 -11.74
N ASP A 188 10.53 -24.73 -12.29
CA ASP A 188 10.94 -25.88 -13.11
C ASP A 188 11.75 -25.41 -14.35
N LYS A 189 11.23 -24.42 -15.08
CA LYS A 189 11.89 -23.89 -16.27
C LYS A 189 13.27 -23.34 -15.95
N LEU A 190 13.42 -22.59 -14.86
CA LEU A 190 14.70 -22.02 -14.45
C LEU A 190 15.71 -23.12 -14.11
N GLN A 191 15.34 -24.11 -13.30
CA GLN A 191 16.29 -25.18 -12.96
C GLN A 191 16.65 -26.03 -14.18
N ARG A 192 15.71 -26.30 -15.10
CA ARG A 192 15.99 -26.98 -16.37
C ARG A 192 16.94 -26.18 -17.24
N ALA A 193 16.72 -24.86 -17.37
CA ALA A 193 17.61 -23.98 -18.13
C ALA A 193 19.01 -23.88 -17.52
N LEU A 194 19.14 -23.80 -16.20
CA LEU A 194 20.45 -23.85 -15.52
C LEU A 194 21.22 -25.13 -15.88
N ASN A 195 20.50 -26.25 -16.03
CA ASN A 195 21.04 -27.55 -16.44
C ASN A 195 21.23 -27.70 -17.96
N GLY A 196 20.97 -26.68 -18.77
CA GLY A 196 21.12 -26.71 -20.23
C GLY A 196 19.96 -27.34 -20.98
N LEU A 197 18.81 -27.52 -20.32
CA LEU A 197 17.57 -28.08 -20.86
C LEU A 197 16.48 -27.00 -21.02
N GLY A 198 16.90 -25.74 -21.20
CA GLY A 198 16.01 -24.60 -21.34
C GLY A 198 15.59 -24.36 -22.79
N GLY A 199 14.56 -23.52 -22.96
CA GLY A 199 14.07 -23.05 -24.27
C GLY A 199 12.93 -23.89 -24.85
N ALA A 200 12.04 -23.22 -25.59
CA ALA A 200 10.86 -23.85 -26.18
C ALA A 200 11.18 -24.93 -27.22
N GLY A 201 12.37 -24.86 -27.83
CA GLY A 201 12.86 -25.82 -28.82
C GLY A 201 13.53 -27.07 -28.23
N CYS A 202 13.70 -27.16 -26.91
CA CYS A 202 14.39 -28.30 -26.29
C CYS A 202 13.57 -29.59 -26.41
N ARG A 203 14.05 -30.56 -27.21
CA ARG A 203 13.39 -31.86 -27.46
C ARG A 203 14.12 -33.07 -26.89
N THR A 204 15.20 -32.86 -26.14
CA THR A 204 16.06 -33.94 -25.63
C THR A 204 16.38 -33.76 -24.16
N ASN A 205 16.97 -34.79 -23.56
CA ASN A 205 17.54 -34.73 -22.21
C ASN A 205 19.05 -34.49 -22.23
N THR A 206 19.62 -34.10 -23.38
CA THR A 206 21.05 -33.84 -23.53
C THR A 206 21.29 -32.32 -23.50
N PRO A 207 21.91 -31.78 -22.43
CA PRO A 207 22.13 -30.36 -22.27
C PRO A 207 22.81 -29.69 -23.47
N GLY A 208 22.34 -28.51 -23.87
CA GLY A 208 22.96 -27.70 -24.92
C GLY A 208 22.79 -28.21 -26.36
N THR A 209 22.02 -29.27 -26.59
CA THR A 209 21.85 -29.88 -27.94
C THR A 209 20.39 -29.80 -28.41
N ASN A 210 20.17 -29.87 -29.72
CA ASN A 210 18.83 -29.99 -30.33
C ASN A 210 17.82 -28.95 -29.80
N GLY A 211 18.23 -27.67 -29.80
CA GLY A 211 17.41 -26.54 -29.35
C GLY A 211 17.36 -26.33 -27.83
N CYS A 212 18.02 -27.18 -27.04
CA CYS A 212 18.20 -26.97 -25.60
C CYS A 212 19.31 -25.94 -25.34
N VAL A 213 19.05 -24.97 -24.47
CA VAL A 213 19.99 -23.88 -24.15
C VAL A 213 20.18 -23.72 -22.65
N TYR A 214 21.34 -23.17 -22.27
CA TYR A 214 21.67 -22.86 -20.89
C TYR A 214 21.19 -21.47 -20.50
N PHE A 215 20.65 -21.33 -19.29
CA PHE A 215 20.58 -20.04 -18.61
C PHE A 215 21.87 -19.81 -17.84
N ASN A 216 22.53 -18.68 -18.10
CA ASN A 216 23.70 -18.22 -17.38
C ASN A 216 23.28 -17.27 -16.24
N PRO A 217 23.46 -17.65 -14.96
CA PRO A 217 23.10 -16.80 -13.82
C PRO A 217 24.22 -15.81 -13.41
N PHE A 218 25.38 -15.83 -14.06
CA PHE A 218 26.57 -15.08 -13.64
C PHE A 218 26.75 -13.78 -14.43
N SER A 219 27.52 -12.84 -13.88
CA SER A 219 27.74 -11.54 -14.52
C SER A 219 28.35 -11.62 -15.91
N ASN A 220 29.13 -12.65 -16.21
CA ASN A 220 29.69 -12.83 -17.56
C ASN A 220 28.63 -13.02 -18.66
N GLY A 221 27.35 -13.20 -18.31
CA GLY A 221 26.23 -13.33 -19.24
C GLY A 221 25.54 -12.02 -19.67
N TYR A 222 26.01 -10.84 -19.24
CA TYR A 222 25.44 -9.56 -19.68
C TYR A 222 26.47 -8.45 -19.83
N ALA A 223 26.25 -7.56 -20.80
CA ALA A 223 27.20 -6.53 -21.23
C ALA A 223 27.38 -5.37 -20.25
N GLY A 224 26.42 -5.15 -19.35
CA GLY A 224 26.43 -4.01 -18.45
C GLY A 224 25.16 -3.89 -17.61
N ASN A 225 25.07 -2.81 -16.85
CA ASN A 225 23.86 -2.42 -16.13
C ASN A 225 23.14 -1.31 -16.92
N PRO A 226 22.01 -1.61 -17.59
CA PRO A 226 21.37 -0.66 -18.49
C PRO A 226 20.69 0.51 -17.74
N ALA A 227 20.25 0.31 -16.49
CA ALA A 227 19.61 1.36 -15.70
C ALA A 227 20.62 2.41 -15.20
N LEU A 228 21.88 2.02 -14.98
CA LEU A 228 22.96 2.91 -14.54
C LEU A 228 23.92 3.32 -15.67
N GLY A 229 23.76 2.77 -16.88
CA GLY A 229 24.67 3.03 -18.00
C GLY A 229 26.10 2.50 -17.79
N LEU A 230 26.27 1.45 -16.96
CA LEU A 230 27.59 0.89 -16.64
C LEU A 230 27.95 -0.26 -17.58
N THR A 231 29.24 -0.39 -17.93
CA THR A 231 29.76 -1.50 -18.74
C THR A 231 30.31 -2.61 -17.84
N ASN A 232 30.11 -3.86 -18.25
CA ASN A 232 30.65 -5.03 -17.56
C ASN A 232 31.93 -5.55 -18.26
N PRO A 233 33.13 -5.35 -17.69
CA PRO A 233 34.37 -5.82 -18.30
C PRO A 233 34.51 -7.36 -18.29
N GLY A 234 33.76 -8.06 -17.46
CA GLY A 234 33.74 -9.52 -17.43
C GLY A 234 32.73 -10.17 -18.38
N PHE A 235 32.07 -9.40 -19.25
CA PHE A 235 31.10 -9.93 -20.20
C PHE A 235 31.74 -10.83 -21.26
N VAL A 236 31.10 -11.97 -21.55
CA VAL A 236 31.46 -12.87 -22.65
C VAL A 236 30.23 -13.09 -23.51
N SER A 237 30.25 -12.63 -24.77
CA SER A 237 29.09 -12.67 -25.66
C SER A 237 28.51 -14.06 -25.88
N GLY A 238 29.37 -15.09 -25.99
CA GLY A 238 28.95 -16.49 -26.12
C GLY A 238 28.24 -17.07 -24.88
N ASN A 239 28.33 -16.38 -23.73
CA ASN A 239 27.68 -16.78 -22.49
C ASN A 239 26.40 -15.98 -22.21
N ALA A 240 25.97 -15.10 -23.14
CA ALA A 240 24.80 -14.27 -22.95
C ALA A 240 23.49 -15.10 -22.97
N ASN A 241 22.52 -14.70 -22.14
CA ASN A 241 21.18 -15.27 -22.21
C ASN A 241 20.43 -14.73 -23.43
N GLY A 242 19.99 -15.61 -24.34
CA GLY A 242 19.16 -15.23 -25.48
C GLY A 242 17.75 -14.78 -25.06
N VAL A 243 17.15 -13.86 -25.82
CA VAL A 243 15.82 -13.31 -25.52
C VAL A 243 14.73 -14.38 -25.57
N GLU A 244 14.83 -15.37 -26.45
CA GLU A 244 13.87 -16.46 -26.57
C GLU A 244 13.87 -17.38 -25.33
N LEU A 245 15.05 -17.59 -24.73
CA LEU A 245 15.17 -18.34 -23.48
C LEU A 245 14.51 -17.57 -22.34
N LEU A 246 14.83 -16.27 -22.23
CA LEU A 246 14.27 -15.43 -21.18
C LEU A 246 12.75 -15.35 -21.29
N ASP A 247 12.23 -15.17 -22.50
CA ASP A 247 10.79 -15.16 -22.73
C ASP A 247 10.12 -16.48 -22.31
N TRP A 248 10.77 -17.61 -22.60
CA TRP A 248 10.27 -18.92 -22.21
C TRP A 248 10.27 -19.12 -20.68
N LEU A 249 11.18 -18.50 -19.93
CA LEU A 249 11.26 -18.62 -18.47
C LEU A 249 10.07 -17.99 -17.74
N PHE A 250 9.59 -16.84 -18.24
CA PHE A 250 8.52 -16.07 -17.61
C PHE A 250 7.13 -16.61 -17.93
N GLU A 251 6.20 -16.46 -17.00
CA GLU A 251 4.77 -16.62 -17.25
C GLU A 251 4.14 -15.33 -17.76
N ARG A 252 3.52 -15.39 -18.94
CA ARG A 252 2.84 -14.23 -19.55
C ARG A 252 1.36 -14.10 -19.17
N GLY A 253 0.75 -15.16 -18.63
CA GLY A 253 -0.68 -15.23 -18.36
C GLY A 253 -1.10 -14.89 -16.93
N SER A 254 -0.17 -14.52 -16.04
CA SER A 254 -0.44 -14.27 -14.61
C SER A 254 -1.28 -13.00 -14.38
N GLU A 255 -2.57 -13.04 -14.75
CA GLU A 255 -3.54 -11.97 -14.61
C GLU A 255 -4.59 -12.32 -13.54
N THR A 256 -4.71 -11.47 -12.53
CA THR A 256 -5.84 -11.47 -11.59
C THR A 256 -6.84 -10.41 -12.04
N ARG A 257 -8.12 -10.79 -12.13
CA ARG A 257 -9.21 -9.87 -12.45
C ARG A 257 -10.21 -9.85 -11.29
N GLN A 258 -10.44 -8.66 -10.76
CA GLN A 258 -11.39 -8.41 -9.70
C GLN A 258 -12.50 -7.52 -10.22
N ARG A 259 -13.74 -7.92 -9.96
CA ARG A 259 -14.96 -7.21 -10.32
C ARG A 259 -15.74 -6.93 -9.06
N GLN A 260 -16.29 -5.73 -8.94
CA GLN A 260 -17.24 -5.41 -7.90
C GLN A 260 -18.43 -4.65 -8.48
N ASP A 261 -19.63 -5.16 -8.26
CA ASP A 261 -20.89 -4.46 -8.51
C ASP A 261 -21.45 -3.95 -7.18
N LEU A 262 -21.90 -2.70 -7.18
CA LEU A 262 -22.53 -2.04 -6.04
C LEU A 262 -23.86 -1.47 -6.51
N PHE A 263 -24.93 -1.82 -5.80
CA PHE A 263 -26.26 -1.28 -6.02
C PHE A 263 -26.78 -0.68 -4.72
N VAL A 264 -27.30 0.55 -4.78
CA VAL A 264 -27.78 1.31 -3.63
C VAL A 264 -29.12 1.95 -3.96
N VAL A 265 -30.06 1.84 -3.04
CA VAL A 265 -31.31 2.60 -3.04
C VAL A 265 -31.41 3.35 -1.72
N ASP A 266 -31.63 4.65 -1.80
CA ASP A 266 -31.77 5.56 -0.67
C ASP A 266 -33.12 6.27 -0.76
N LEU A 267 -33.85 6.35 0.35
CA LEU A 267 -35.09 7.12 0.44
C LEU A 267 -35.10 7.93 1.73
N VAL A 268 -35.27 9.25 1.59
CA VAL A 268 -35.30 10.20 2.70
C VAL A 268 -36.58 11.03 2.63
N PHE A 269 -37.21 11.22 3.78
CA PHE A 269 -38.29 12.17 3.98
C PHE A 269 -37.82 13.25 4.95
N ASN A 270 -38.29 14.49 4.75
CA ASN A 270 -38.01 15.60 5.65
C ASN A 270 -39.19 16.56 5.78
N GLY A 271 -39.21 17.33 6.85
CA GLY A 271 -40.22 18.36 7.05
C GLY A 271 -40.07 19.07 8.39
N GLU A 272 -41.10 19.82 8.76
CA GLU A 272 -41.20 20.50 10.05
C GLU A 272 -42.25 19.80 10.93
N LEU A 273 -41.97 19.66 12.22
CA LEU A 273 -42.96 19.26 13.20
C LEU A 273 -43.84 20.46 13.57
N GLY A 274 -45.06 20.21 14.03
CA GLY A 274 -45.95 21.24 14.60
C GLY A 274 -45.50 21.74 15.98
N ILE A 275 -44.22 21.55 16.34
CA ILE A 275 -43.61 21.98 17.60
C ILE A 275 -42.66 23.11 17.27
N GLU A 276 -42.86 24.25 17.93
CA GLU A 276 -42.03 25.45 17.78
C GLU A 276 -41.24 25.69 19.07
N LEU A 277 -39.94 25.88 18.91
CA LEU A 277 -39.03 26.31 19.96
C LEU A 277 -38.74 27.81 19.78
N PRO A 278 -38.19 28.50 20.79
CA PRO A 278 -37.90 29.93 20.69
C PRO A 278 -37.06 30.38 19.48
N GLY A 279 -36.23 29.50 18.90
CA GLY A 279 -35.44 29.79 17.69
C GLY A 279 -36.10 29.35 16.37
N GLY A 280 -37.32 28.81 16.40
CA GLY A 280 -38.08 28.39 15.23
C GLY A 280 -38.67 26.99 15.32
N LYS A 281 -39.20 26.50 14.20
CA LYS A 281 -39.83 25.17 14.11
C LYS A 281 -38.81 24.05 14.17
N VAL A 282 -39.21 22.94 14.79
CA VAL A 282 -38.39 21.73 14.83
C VAL A 282 -38.42 21.04 13.46
N GLY A 283 -37.26 20.94 12.81
CA GLY A 283 -37.10 20.17 11.58
C GLY A 283 -36.85 18.69 11.88
N TRP A 284 -37.27 17.80 10.99
CA TRP A 284 -36.99 16.37 11.07
C TRP A 284 -36.61 15.81 9.70
N ALA A 285 -35.81 14.75 9.70
CA ALA A 285 -35.59 13.90 8.55
C ALA A 285 -35.54 12.42 8.98
N ALA A 286 -36.09 11.53 8.18
CA ALA A 286 -36.03 10.09 8.40
C ALA A 286 -35.98 9.36 7.07
N GLY A 287 -35.27 8.23 7.03
CA GLY A 287 -35.06 7.52 5.78
C GLY A 287 -34.50 6.13 5.96
N GLY A 288 -34.36 5.45 4.83
CA GLY A 288 -33.77 4.12 4.74
C GLY A 288 -32.85 3.97 3.55
N GLN A 289 -31.89 3.05 3.68
CA GLN A 289 -30.98 2.65 2.62
C GLN A 289 -30.98 1.13 2.49
N TYR A 290 -30.96 0.65 1.25
CA TYR A 290 -30.60 -0.73 0.92
C TYR A 290 -29.37 -0.71 0.03
N ARG A 291 -28.38 -1.54 0.35
CA ARG A 291 -27.14 -1.66 -0.42
C ARG A 291 -26.79 -3.13 -0.61
N THR A 292 -26.45 -3.53 -1.83
CA THR A 292 -25.83 -4.83 -2.11
C THR A 292 -24.46 -4.65 -2.75
N THR A 293 -23.55 -5.58 -2.49
CA THR A 293 -22.22 -5.64 -3.10
C THR A 293 -21.90 -7.05 -3.54
N ASP A 294 -21.65 -7.23 -4.83
CA ASP A 294 -21.17 -8.48 -5.42
C ASP A 294 -19.70 -8.33 -5.78
N PHE A 295 -18.84 -9.19 -5.24
CA PHE A 295 -17.42 -9.20 -5.51
C PHE A 295 -17.00 -10.53 -6.13
N GLN A 296 -16.24 -10.47 -7.22
CA GLN A 296 -15.66 -11.62 -7.88
C GLN A 296 -14.16 -11.42 -8.09
N SER A 297 -13.36 -12.44 -7.77
CA SER A 297 -11.94 -12.52 -8.10
C SER A 297 -11.70 -13.75 -8.98
N THR A 298 -11.11 -13.56 -10.15
CA THR A 298 -10.78 -14.62 -11.10
C THR A 298 -9.30 -14.60 -11.43
N LEU A 299 -8.74 -15.79 -11.67
CA LEU A 299 -7.35 -15.99 -12.06
C LEU A 299 -7.33 -16.50 -13.49
N ARG A 300 -6.62 -15.81 -14.39
CA ARG A 300 -6.64 -16.13 -15.81
C ARG A 300 -5.76 -17.34 -16.16
N SER A 301 -4.68 -17.55 -15.40
CA SER A 301 -3.74 -18.65 -15.62
C SER A 301 -3.96 -19.77 -14.59
N PRO A 302 -4.03 -21.05 -15.01
CA PRO A 302 -4.13 -22.18 -14.10
C PRO A 302 -2.91 -22.32 -13.18
N PHE A 303 -1.79 -21.69 -13.53
CA PHE A 303 -0.58 -21.66 -12.72
C PHE A 303 -0.70 -20.73 -11.49
N GLN A 304 -1.66 -19.80 -11.48
CA GLN A 304 -1.94 -18.95 -10.32
C GLN A 304 -2.93 -19.58 -9.33
N ASP A 305 -3.75 -20.54 -9.78
CA ASP A 305 -4.73 -21.21 -8.92
C ASP A 305 -4.05 -22.35 -8.14
N VAL A 306 -3.94 -22.18 -6.82
CA VAL A 306 -3.33 -23.18 -5.93
C VAL A 306 -4.06 -24.52 -5.97
N ARG A 307 -5.35 -24.54 -6.35
CA ARG A 307 -6.14 -25.79 -6.45
C ARG A 307 -5.79 -26.59 -7.71
N VAL A 308 -5.20 -25.93 -8.71
CA VAL A 308 -4.86 -26.54 -10.00
C VAL A 308 -3.35 -26.84 -10.09
N THR A 309 -2.51 -25.88 -9.70
CA THR A 309 -1.04 -26.03 -9.76
C THR A 309 -0.39 -25.79 -8.39
N PRO A 310 -0.66 -26.61 -7.36
CA PRO A 310 -0.15 -26.36 -6.01
C PRO A 310 1.37 -26.47 -5.89
N CYS A 311 2.04 -27.18 -6.81
CA CYS A 311 3.43 -27.59 -6.63
C CYS A 311 4.44 -26.81 -7.50
N PRO A 312 5.74 -26.80 -7.12
CA PRO A 312 6.81 -26.16 -7.89
C PRO A 312 6.94 -26.61 -9.35
N VAL A 313 6.56 -27.87 -9.63
CA VAL A 313 6.56 -28.45 -10.96
C VAL A 313 5.12 -28.54 -11.47
N PRO A 314 4.76 -27.79 -12.53
CA PRO A 314 3.43 -27.87 -13.11
C PRO A 314 3.04 -29.31 -13.50
N GLY A 315 1.81 -29.70 -13.18
CA GLY A 315 1.29 -31.06 -13.39
C GLY A 315 1.47 -32.00 -12.19
N THR A 316 2.35 -31.66 -11.24
CA THR A 316 2.44 -32.35 -9.95
C THR A 316 1.46 -31.72 -8.96
N THR A 317 0.70 -32.52 -8.22
CA THR A 317 -0.34 -32.05 -7.30
C THR A 317 -0.21 -32.55 -5.85
N ASN A 318 0.76 -33.42 -5.57
CA ASN A 318 0.93 -34.12 -4.29
C ASN A 318 2.12 -33.63 -3.45
N CYS A 319 2.53 -32.36 -3.62
CA CYS A 319 3.57 -31.75 -2.79
C CYS A 319 3.05 -31.53 -1.36
N THR A 320 3.95 -31.71 -0.38
CA THR A 320 3.66 -31.44 1.04
C THR A 320 3.21 -30.00 1.29
N LEU A 321 3.79 -29.04 0.55
CA LEU A 321 3.51 -27.61 0.69
C LEU A 321 3.05 -27.05 -0.65
N ALA A 322 1.87 -26.45 -0.66
CA ALA A 322 1.32 -25.78 -1.82
C ALA A 322 1.93 -24.38 -1.97
N THR A 323 3.05 -24.29 -2.66
CA THR A 323 3.80 -23.04 -2.83
C THR A 323 3.76 -22.50 -4.26
N GLY A 324 3.22 -23.30 -5.19
CA GLY A 324 3.04 -22.92 -6.58
C GLY A 324 4.31 -23.00 -7.42
N PRO A 325 4.20 -22.73 -8.72
CA PRO A 325 5.27 -22.97 -9.68
C PRO A 325 6.19 -21.76 -9.91
N TYR A 326 5.96 -20.63 -9.25
CA TYR A 326 6.69 -19.38 -9.46
C TYR A 326 7.84 -19.21 -8.47
N ILE A 327 8.96 -18.59 -8.86
CA ILE A 327 10.09 -18.41 -7.92
C ILE A 327 9.79 -17.43 -6.77
N PHE A 328 8.82 -16.52 -6.94
CA PHE A 328 8.51 -15.48 -5.98
C PHE A 328 7.02 -15.28 -5.71
N LEU A 329 6.20 -15.03 -6.74
CA LEU A 329 4.80 -14.67 -6.56
C LEU A 329 4.02 -15.79 -5.87
N GLY A 330 3.16 -15.39 -4.92
CA GLY A 330 2.19 -16.28 -4.29
C GLY A 330 1.06 -16.68 -5.24
N GLN A 331 0.37 -17.76 -4.87
CA GLN A 331 -0.85 -18.20 -5.55
C GLN A 331 -2.09 -17.67 -4.84
N GLY A 332 -3.24 -17.82 -5.49
CA GLY A 332 -4.54 -17.49 -4.91
C GLY A 332 -5.60 -18.52 -5.26
N THR A 333 -6.82 -18.26 -4.81
CA THR A 333 -8.04 -18.96 -5.22
C THR A 333 -9.04 -17.96 -5.80
N PRO A 334 -9.74 -18.30 -6.89
CA PRO A 334 -10.91 -17.56 -7.34
C PRO A 334 -11.97 -17.45 -6.23
N GLN A 335 -12.69 -16.34 -6.21
CA GLN A 335 -13.68 -16.02 -5.17
C GLN A 335 -14.93 -15.41 -5.79
N GLN A 336 -16.07 -15.68 -5.16
CA GLN A 336 -17.33 -14.99 -5.40
C GLN A 336 -17.97 -14.75 -4.04
N LEU A 337 -18.28 -13.49 -3.74
CA LEU A 337 -18.75 -13.03 -2.45
C LEU A 337 -19.89 -12.03 -2.67
N GLU A 338 -20.93 -12.11 -1.86
CA GLU A 338 -22.10 -11.23 -1.92
C GLU A 338 -22.40 -10.71 -0.52
N ASP A 339 -22.89 -9.48 -0.42
CA ASP A 339 -23.30 -8.87 0.84
C ASP A 339 -24.45 -7.89 0.66
N SER A 340 -25.33 -7.82 1.64
CA SER A 340 -26.50 -6.95 1.62
C SER A 340 -26.66 -6.24 2.96
N VAL A 341 -26.87 -4.93 2.91
CA VAL A 341 -26.97 -4.07 4.09
C VAL A 341 -28.26 -3.27 4.02
N TYR A 342 -28.99 -3.24 5.13
CA TYR A 342 -30.16 -2.40 5.34
C TYR A 342 -29.83 -1.34 6.39
N ALA A 343 -30.24 -0.10 6.17
CA ALA A 343 -30.08 0.96 7.16
C ALA A 343 -31.34 1.79 7.28
N PHE A 344 -31.58 2.30 8.48
CA PHE A 344 -32.66 3.24 8.80
C PHE A 344 -32.10 4.35 9.67
N PHE A 345 -32.55 5.57 9.45
CA PHE A 345 -32.13 6.70 10.27
C PHE A 345 -33.26 7.67 10.53
N ALA A 346 -33.11 8.43 11.62
CA ALA A 346 -33.94 9.56 11.94
C ALA A 346 -33.07 10.64 12.59
N GLU A 347 -33.34 11.91 12.27
CA GLU A 347 -32.69 13.06 12.87
C GLU A 347 -33.66 14.23 13.03
N THR A 348 -33.36 15.10 13.99
CA THR A 348 -34.10 16.32 14.26
C THR A 348 -33.16 17.51 14.42
N ASN A 349 -33.59 18.65 13.87
CA ASN A 349 -32.98 19.96 14.08
C ASN A 349 -33.83 20.74 15.08
N LEU A 350 -33.23 21.11 16.21
CA LEU A 350 -33.88 21.71 17.36
C LEU A 350 -33.34 23.15 17.55
N PRO A 351 -34.02 24.17 17.01
CA PRO A 351 -33.62 25.56 17.21
C PRO A 351 -34.09 26.06 18.60
N ILE A 352 -33.33 25.74 19.64
CA ILE A 352 -33.67 26.03 21.04
C ILE A 352 -33.87 27.53 21.27
N THR A 353 -32.99 28.38 20.73
CA THR A 353 -33.12 29.84 20.68
C THR A 353 -32.52 30.37 19.38
N ASP A 354 -32.64 31.67 19.10
CA ASP A 354 -31.95 32.31 17.95
C ASP A 354 -30.42 32.12 17.97
N ALA A 355 -29.86 31.94 19.17
CA ALA A 355 -28.44 31.76 19.40
C ALA A 355 -28.03 30.29 19.56
N LEU A 356 -28.91 29.40 20.00
CA LEU A 356 -28.59 28.02 20.37
C LEU A 356 -29.38 27.01 19.53
N ASN A 357 -28.66 26.15 18.80
CA ASN A 357 -29.22 25.09 17.99
C ASN A 357 -28.66 23.72 18.41
N ALA A 358 -29.49 22.69 18.37
CA ALA A 358 -29.13 21.32 18.65
C ALA A 358 -29.59 20.36 17.54
N GLN A 359 -28.88 19.25 17.38
CA GLN A 359 -29.26 18.15 16.50
C GLN A 359 -29.23 16.84 17.29
N LEU A 360 -30.29 16.03 17.17
CA LEU A 360 -30.32 14.65 17.62
C LEU A 360 -30.43 13.74 16.40
N ALA A 361 -29.64 12.68 16.33
CA ALA A 361 -29.71 11.72 15.24
C ALA A 361 -29.49 10.29 15.76
N ILE A 362 -30.10 9.33 15.09
CA ILE A 362 -29.89 7.90 15.31
C ILE A 362 -29.90 7.17 13.97
N ARG A 363 -28.97 6.23 13.81
CA ARG A 363 -28.89 5.37 12.62
C ARG A 363 -28.72 3.91 13.02
N TYR A 364 -29.61 3.07 12.53
CA TYR A 364 -29.52 1.62 12.61
C TYR A 364 -29.00 1.07 11.28
N GLU A 365 -28.07 0.12 11.32
CA GLU A 365 -27.67 -0.65 10.14
C GLU A 365 -27.61 -2.15 10.47
N ASP A 366 -28.04 -3.00 9.54
CA ASP A 366 -27.98 -4.45 9.62
C ASP A 366 -27.22 -5.01 8.40
N TYR A 367 -26.12 -5.72 8.68
CA TYR A 367 -25.26 -6.36 7.67
C TYR A 367 -25.57 -7.85 7.54
N GLY A 368 -26.46 -8.40 8.36
CA GLY A 368 -26.79 -9.82 8.39
C GLY A 368 -25.62 -10.73 8.82
N GLY A 369 -25.90 -12.03 8.81
CA GLY A 369 -24.91 -13.07 9.14
C GLY A 369 -24.26 -12.90 10.52
N LEU A 370 -22.97 -13.23 10.61
CA LEU A 370 -22.17 -13.09 11.84
C LEU A 370 -21.75 -11.63 12.13
N THR A 371 -21.95 -10.71 11.19
CA THR A 371 -21.65 -9.29 11.38
C THR A 371 -22.71 -8.60 12.24
N GLY A 372 -23.97 -8.99 12.09
CA GLY A 372 -25.10 -8.47 12.86
C GLY A 372 -25.43 -7.01 12.53
N SER A 373 -25.92 -6.29 13.54
CA SER A 373 -26.43 -4.93 13.41
C SER A 373 -25.82 -3.94 14.41
N THR A 374 -26.07 -2.65 14.16
CA THR A 374 -25.53 -1.54 14.94
C THR A 374 -26.54 -0.41 15.07
N THR A 375 -26.49 0.34 16.17
CA THR A 375 -27.29 1.53 16.41
C THR A 375 -26.37 2.65 16.88
N ASN A 376 -26.37 3.76 16.15
CA ASN A 376 -25.41 4.84 16.31
C ASN A 376 -26.13 6.16 16.61
N PRO A 377 -26.22 6.58 17.88
CA PRO A 377 -26.76 7.88 18.25
C PRO A 377 -25.71 8.99 18.10
N LYS A 378 -26.19 10.21 17.86
CA LYS A 378 -25.40 11.44 17.81
C LYS A 378 -26.18 12.61 18.41
N LEU A 379 -25.45 13.45 19.15
CA LEU A 379 -25.87 14.78 19.58
C LEU A 379 -24.89 15.82 19.01
N ALA A 380 -25.40 16.92 18.47
CA ALA A 380 -24.60 18.08 18.11
C ALA A 380 -25.23 19.36 18.66
N LEU A 381 -24.40 20.35 18.98
CA LEU A 381 -24.78 21.65 19.50
C LEU A 381 -24.00 22.75 18.79
N LYS A 382 -24.65 23.88 18.51
CA LYS A 382 -24.02 25.11 18.04
C LYS A 382 -24.60 26.29 18.83
N TRP A 383 -23.72 27.10 19.41
CA TRP A 383 -24.08 28.31 20.14
C TRP A 383 -23.39 29.53 19.52
N GLN A 384 -24.18 30.41 18.92
CA GLN A 384 -23.78 31.75 18.49
C GLN A 384 -23.75 32.68 19.72
N ILE A 385 -22.56 32.96 20.25
CA ILE A 385 -22.43 33.76 21.48
C ILE A 385 -22.58 35.25 21.18
N VAL A 386 -21.93 35.69 20.10
CA VAL A 386 -22.05 37.02 19.48
C VAL A 386 -21.87 36.84 17.98
N ASP A 387 -22.21 37.83 17.15
CA ASP A 387 -22.13 37.72 15.69
C ASP A 387 -20.76 37.24 15.19
N SER A 388 -19.69 37.69 15.85
CA SER A 388 -18.32 37.34 15.48
C SER A 388 -17.80 36.02 16.04
N PHE A 389 -18.54 35.34 16.93
CA PHE A 389 -18.03 34.17 17.66
C PHE A 389 -19.11 33.12 17.95
N ALA A 390 -18.83 31.88 17.53
CA ALA A 390 -19.67 30.73 17.80
C ALA A 390 -18.86 29.55 18.36
N LEU A 391 -19.48 28.80 19.26
CA LEU A 391 -19.01 27.49 19.71
C LEU A 391 -19.83 26.37 19.08
N ARG A 392 -19.19 25.24 18.81
CA ARG A 392 -19.84 24.02 18.33
C ARG A 392 -19.29 22.79 19.02
N GLY A 393 -20.07 21.73 19.10
CA GLY A 393 -19.59 20.45 19.58
C GLY A 393 -20.52 19.31 19.17
N SER A 394 -19.98 18.10 19.16
CA SER A 394 -20.77 16.90 18.90
C SER A 394 -20.20 15.69 19.62
N VAL A 395 -21.06 14.71 19.89
CA VAL A 395 -20.70 13.42 20.49
C VAL A 395 -21.59 12.33 19.88
N GLY A 396 -21.02 11.17 19.60
CA GLY A 396 -21.77 10.04 19.05
C GLY A 396 -20.91 8.80 18.84
N THR A 397 -21.55 7.74 18.38
CA THR A 397 -20.87 6.50 17.98
C THR A 397 -20.94 6.29 16.47
N THR A 398 -19.98 5.54 15.94
CA THR A 398 -19.95 5.08 14.55
C THR A 398 -19.53 3.62 14.48
N PHE A 399 -19.67 3.03 13.30
CA PHE A 399 -19.47 1.62 13.06
C PHE A 399 -18.91 1.36 11.66
N ARG A 400 -18.17 0.27 11.50
CA ARG A 400 -17.75 -0.28 10.21
C ARG A 400 -17.83 -1.81 10.22
N GLY A 401 -18.69 -2.37 9.37
CA GLY A 401 -18.78 -3.81 9.16
C GLY A 401 -17.57 -4.35 8.37
N PRO A 402 -17.21 -5.65 8.53
CA PRO A 402 -16.19 -6.31 7.74
C PRO A 402 -16.62 -6.45 6.28
N THR A 403 -15.67 -6.27 5.38
CA THR A 403 -15.91 -6.55 3.95
C THR A 403 -16.13 -8.04 3.72
N PRO A 404 -16.73 -8.46 2.59
CA PRO A 404 -16.87 -9.88 2.28
C PRO A 404 -15.52 -10.61 2.26
N GLY A 405 -14.46 -9.95 1.77
CA GLY A 405 -13.10 -10.49 1.80
C GLY A 405 -12.56 -10.72 3.23
N ASN A 406 -12.93 -9.86 4.19
CA ASN A 406 -12.58 -10.07 5.60
C ASN A 406 -13.25 -11.31 6.21
N ARG A 407 -14.39 -11.74 5.67
CA ARG A 407 -15.15 -12.92 6.13
C ARG A 407 -14.85 -14.19 5.32
N SER A 408 -14.24 -14.07 4.15
CA SER A 408 -13.94 -15.21 3.28
C SER A 408 -12.90 -16.14 3.92
N THR A 409 -13.15 -17.45 3.94
CA THR A 409 -12.17 -18.44 4.43
C THR A 409 -10.98 -18.64 3.49
N ASN A 410 -10.99 -17.98 2.33
CA ASN A 410 -9.88 -18.03 1.39
C ASN A 410 -8.66 -17.27 1.93
N SER A 411 -7.49 -17.71 1.48
CA SER A 411 -6.22 -17.07 1.77
C SER A 411 -5.61 -16.45 0.52
N VAL A 412 -4.97 -15.31 0.69
CA VAL A 412 -4.04 -14.76 -0.30
C VAL A 412 -2.63 -14.86 0.29
N THR A 413 -1.71 -15.49 -0.43
CA THR A 413 -0.32 -15.58 0.00
C THR A 413 0.43 -14.32 -0.42
N GLY A 414 0.81 -13.49 0.54
CA GLY A 414 1.80 -12.45 0.38
C GLY A 414 3.18 -12.90 0.86
N LEU A 415 4.17 -12.02 0.78
CA LEU A 415 5.53 -12.27 1.24
C LEU A 415 5.97 -11.21 2.22
N SER A 416 6.76 -11.61 3.21
CA SER A 416 7.37 -10.67 4.16
C SER A 416 8.71 -11.19 4.64
N GLY A 417 9.67 -10.29 4.84
CA GLY A 417 10.89 -10.61 5.58
C GLY A 417 10.52 -10.93 7.04
N ILE A 418 10.82 -12.13 7.52
CA ILE A 418 10.44 -12.57 8.88
C ILE A 418 11.67 -12.54 9.79
N GLN A 419 11.63 -11.72 10.85
CA GLN A 419 12.77 -11.53 11.76
C GLN A 419 13.17 -12.82 12.49
N ALA A 420 12.20 -13.68 12.82
CA ALA A 420 12.49 -15.00 13.37
C ALA A 420 13.26 -15.90 12.40
N ALA A 421 13.19 -15.65 11.10
CA ALA A 421 13.91 -16.40 10.07
C ALA A 421 15.11 -15.60 9.53
N GLY A 422 15.75 -14.74 10.33
CA GLY A 422 16.89 -13.93 9.89
C GLY A 422 16.53 -12.86 8.85
N ASN A 423 15.27 -12.41 8.87
CA ASN A 423 14.68 -11.49 7.89
C ASN A 423 14.59 -12.06 6.46
N ASN A 424 14.67 -13.39 6.30
CA ASN A 424 14.37 -14.06 5.05
C ASN A 424 12.91 -13.84 4.66
N PHE A 425 12.65 -13.66 3.36
CA PHE A 425 11.28 -13.62 2.85
C PHE A 425 10.62 -14.99 3.04
N LYS A 426 9.50 -15.00 3.75
CA LYS A 426 8.64 -16.18 3.95
C LYS A 426 7.24 -15.87 3.46
N SER A 427 6.52 -16.93 3.11
CA SER A 427 5.11 -16.83 2.71
C SER A 427 4.26 -16.46 3.92
N VAL A 428 3.37 -15.48 3.74
CA VAL A 428 2.38 -15.06 4.72
C VAL A 428 1.00 -15.27 4.13
N ASP A 429 0.20 -16.12 4.78
CA ASP A 429 -1.15 -16.44 4.34
C ASP A 429 -2.17 -15.54 5.04
N PHE A 430 -2.59 -14.49 4.35
CA PHE A 430 -3.63 -13.59 4.81
C PHE A 430 -4.99 -14.25 4.59
N THR A 431 -5.64 -14.62 5.68
CA THR A 431 -6.86 -15.43 5.64
C THR A 431 -8.01 -14.64 6.27
N GLY A 432 -9.14 -14.56 5.58
CA GLY A 432 -10.34 -13.99 6.17
C GLY A 432 -10.92 -14.90 7.24
N ASN A 433 -11.77 -14.32 8.09
CA ASN A 433 -12.36 -14.99 9.24
C ASN A 433 -13.87 -14.74 9.24
N PRO A 434 -14.70 -15.76 8.99
CA PRO A 434 -16.15 -15.61 8.99
C PRO A 434 -16.71 -15.05 10.31
N ALA A 435 -16.01 -15.25 11.43
CA ALA A 435 -16.41 -14.80 12.75
C ALA A 435 -15.90 -13.40 13.12
N VAL A 436 -15.27 -12.67 12.20
CA VAL A 436 -14.85 -11.30 12.48
C VAL A 436 -16.07 -10.40 12.67
N GLY A 437 -16.12 -9.76 13.83
CA GLY A 437 -17.13 -8.78 14.17
C GLY A 437 -16.83 -7.41 13.56
N PRO A 438 -17.68 -6.44 13.83
CA PRO A 438 -17.51 -5.09 13.32
C PRO A 438 -16.60 -4.22 14.18
N GLU A 439 -16.07 -3.16 13.56
CA GLU A 439 -15.34 -2.09 14.24
C GLU A 439 -16.31 -1.01 14.73
N LYS A 440 -16.08 -0.47 15.93
CA LYS A 440 -16.89 0.57 16.56
C LYS A 440 -16.03 1.77 16.93
N ALA A 441 -16.60 2.96 16.95
CA ALA A 441 -15.89 4.12 17.48
C ALA A 441 -16.81 5.03 18.29
N PHE A 442 -16.31 5.50 19.43
CA PHE A 442 -16.89 6.64 20.16
C PHE A 442 -16.13 7.90 19.78
N THR A 443 -16.86 8.96 19.44
CA THR A 443 -16.29 10.20 18.91
C THR A 443 -16.89 11.42 19.57
N TYR A 444 -16.07 12.44 19.80
CA TYR A 444 -16.56 13.77 20.16
C TYR A 444 -15.64 14.87 19.65
N ASN A 445 -16.20 16.07 19.46
CA ASN A 445 -15.45 17.28 19.13
C ASN A 445 -16.02 18.51 19.84
N ILE A 446 -15.14 19.51 19.99
CA ILE A 446 -15.48 20.85 20.45
C ILE A 446 -14.70 21.82 19.56
N GLY A 447 -15.38 22.80 18.99
CA GLY A 447 -14.79 23.77 18.09
C GLY A 447 -15.29 25.19 18.33
N ALA A 448 -14.51 26.13 17.85
CA ALA A 448 -14.81 27.56 17.89
C ALA A 448 -14.65 28.15 16.50
N ILE A 449 -15.57 29.04 16.15
CA ILE A 449 -15.57 29.80 14.90
C ILE A 449 -15.53 31.27 15.28
N PHE A 450 -14.52 31.98 14.79
CA PHE A 450 -14.40 33.42 14.92
C PHE A 450 -14.41 34.05 13.53
N GLN A 451 -15.29 35.01 13.29
CA GLN A 451 -15.38 35.72 12.02
C GLN A 451 -15.61 37.21 12.29
N THR A 452 -14.77 38.07 11.74
CA THR A 452 -14.90 39.51 11.94
C THR A 452 -14.26 40.28 10.80
N ASP A 453 -14.65 41.53 10.63
CA ASP A 453 -14.01 42.44 9.70
C ASP A 453 -12.85 43.16 10.40
N VAL A 454 -11.67 43.15 9.77
CA VAL A 454 -10.45 43.79 10.28
C VAL A 454 -9.99 44.83 9.26
N GLY A 455 -10.20 46.10 9.57
CA GLY A 455 -9.96 47.19 8.62
C GLY A 455 -10.90 47.07 7.41
N ARG A 456 -10.34 46.87 6.21
CA ARG A 456 -11.11 46.60 4.98
C ARG A 456 -11.27 45.11 4.67
N GLY A 457 -10.59 44.24 5.41
CA GLY A 457 -10.58 42.80 5.16
C GLY A 457 -11.54 42.02 6.04
N SER A 458 -11.74 40.75 5.69
CA SER A 458 -12.55 39.80 6.47
C SER A 458 -11.68 38.65 6.96
N LEU A 459 -11.65 38.44 8.27
CA LEU A 459 -10.90 37.40 8.96
C LEU A 459 -11.84 36.29 9.41
N ARG A 460 -11.50 35.05 9.09
CA ARG A 460 -12.15 33.85 9.62
C ARG A 460 -11.11 32.94 10.25
N VAL A 461 -11.36 32.52 11.48
CA VAL A 461 -10.55 31.54 12.22
C VAL A 461 -11.46 30.43 12.72
N ILE A 462 -11.06 29.19 12.48
CA ILE A 462 -11.74 28.01 13.00
C ILE A 462 -10.71 27.16 13.74
N GLY A 463 -11.05 26.71 14.94
CA GLY A 463 -10.26 25.76 15.69
C GLY A 463 -11.14 24.64 16.23
N ASP A 464 -10.72 23.40 16.05
CA ASP A 464 -11.47 22.22 16.49
C ASP A 464 -10.54 21.28 17.28
N TYR A 465 -11.01 20.82 18.43
CA TYR A 465 -10.45 19.68 19.15
C TYR A 465 -11.33 18.47 18.91
N TRP A 466 -10.73 17.33 18.60
CA TRP A 466 -11.46 16.10 18.31
C TRP A 466 -10.82 14.89 18.97
N HIS A 467 -11.65 13.88 19.25
CA HIS A 467 -11.23 12.62 19.83
C HIS A 467 -11.99 11.44 19.21
N PHE A 468 -11.25 10.37 18.93
CA PHE A 468 -11.75 9.06 18.50
C PHE A 468 -11.23 7.98 19.45
N ASN A 469 -12.14 7.14 19.92
CA ASN A 469 -11.84 5.88 20.61
C ASN A 469 -12.42 4.74 19.78
N ILE A 470 -11.56 4.09 19.00
CA ILE A 470 -11.91 2.99 18.08
C ILE A 470 -11.68 1.67 18.82
N GLU A 471 -12.63 0.75 18.70
CA GLU A 471 -12.64 -0.58 19.32
C GLU A 471 -12.92 -1.63 18.25
N ASP A 472 -12.40 -2.84 18.49
CA ASP A 472 -12.61 -3.99 17.60
C ASP A 472 -12.16 -3.75 16.15
N GLN A 473 -11.08 -2.97 15.97
CA GLN A 473 -10.58 -2.57 14.65
C GLN A 473 -10.32 -3.78 13.77
N ILE A 474 -10.99 -3.88 12.62
CA ILE A 474 -10.81 -5.03 11.73
C ILE A 474 -9.41 -4.99 11.13
N THR A 475 -8.57 -5.94 11.51
CA THR A 475 -7.15 -6.03 11.17
C THR A 475 -6.72 -7.48 11.01
N THR A 476 -5.45 -7.73 10.72
CA THR A 476 -4.87 -9.08 10.65
C THR A 476 -3.88 -9.30 11.79
N VAL A 477 -3.77 -10.53 12.30
CA VAL A 477 -2.74 -10.89 13.29
C VAL A 477 -1.35 -10.66 12.66
N PRO A 478 -0.48 -9.79 13.22
CA PRO A 478 0.77 -9.43 12.57
C PRO A 478 1.70 -10.64 12.41
N ALA A 479 2.05 -11.00 11.17
CA ALA A 479 2.87 -12.17 10.89
C ALA A 479 4.24 -12.15 11.60
N GLN A 480 4.85 -10.97 11.77
CA GLN A 480 6.09 -10.84 12.52
C GLN A 480 5.93 -11.22 14.00
N VAL A 481 4.84 -10.83 14.62
CA VAL A 481 4.55 -11.17 16.02
C VAL A 481 4.31 -12.67 16.17
N VAL A 482 3.50 -13.26 15.27
CA VAL A 482 3.30 -14.72 15.24
C VAL A 482 4.64 -15.44 15.16
N ALA A 483 5.47 -15.10 14.17
CA ALA A 483 6.76 -15.73 13.96
C ALA A 483 7.74 -15.54 15.13
N THR A 484 7.86 -14.32 15.67
CA THR A 484 8.80 -14.01 16.75
C THR A 484 8.33 -14.53 18.11
N SER A 485 7.02 -14.72 18.33
CA SER A 485 6.53 -15.38 19.54
C SER A 485 6.94 -16.86 19.62
N VAL A 486 7.14 -17.50 18.46
CA VAL A 486 7.53 -18.91 18.34
C VAL A 486 9.04 -19.05 18.22
N GLY A 487 9.69 -18.23 17.37
CA GLY A 487 11.10 -18.35 17.04
C GLY A 487 12.02 -17.28 17.64
N GLY A 488 11.51 -16.29 18.38
CA GLY A 488 12.29 -15.13 18.82
C GLY A 488 12.75 -14.22 17.66
N VAL A 489 13.41 -13.12 17.98
CA VAL A 489 14.12 -12.29 16.99
C VAL A 489 15.56 -12.79 16.89
N GLY A 490 16.05 -13.05 15.68
CA GLY A 490 17.41 -13.58 15.51
C GLY A 490 17.85 -13.67 14.06
N ASN A 491 18.90 -14.46 13.82
CA ASN A 491 19.48 -14.71 12.49
C ASN A 491 18.87 -15.96 11.81
N GLY A 492 17.83 -16.55 12.40
CA GLY A 492 17.17 -17.76 11.92
C GLY A 492 17.75 -19.07 12.45
N THR A 493 18.88 -19.07 13.17
CA THR A 493 19.46 -20.30 13.74
C THR A 493 19.07 -20.53 15.19
N GLN A 494 18.36 -19.59 15.81
CA GLN A 494 17.86 -19.76 17.17
C GLN A 494 16.75 -20.81 17.22
N LEU A 495 16.70 -21.56 18.32
CA LEU A 495 15.70 -22.61 18.55
C LEU A 495 14.30 -22.00 18.70
N VAL A 496 13.31 -22.68 18.12
CA VAL A 496 11.90 -22.33 18.31
C VAL A 496 11.34 -22.91 19.61
N ASN A 497 10.31 -22.27 20.15
CA ASN A 497 9.48 -22.77 21.22
C ASN A 497 8.26 -23.50 20.63
N CYS A 498 8.28 -24.83 20.62
CA CYS A 498 7.18 -25.63 20.10
C CYS A 498 5.91 -25.56 20.96
N GLY A 499 6.01 -25.11 22.21
CA GLY A 499 4.88 -24.89 23.11
C GLY A 499 4.28 -23.47 23.05
N ALA A 500 4.77 -22.61 22.15
CA ALA A 500 4.24 -21.25 22.02
C ALA A 500 2.76 -21.25 21.58
N ALA A 501 1.95 -20.37 22.17
CA ALA A 501 0.51 -20.33 21.93
C ALA A 501 0.12 -20.08 20.45
N LEU A 502 0.95 -19.35 19.70
CA LEU A 502 0.73 -19.06 18.27
C LEU A 502 1.42 -20.07 17.33
N ARG A 503 1.98 -21.17 17.87
CA ARG A 503 2.68 -22.18 17.08
C ARG A 503 1.83 -22.74 15.94
N SER A 504 0.53 -22.94 16.16
CA SER A 504 -0.39 -23.51 15.15
C SER A 504 -0.51 -22.66 13.88
N LEU A 505 -0.13 -21.38 13.93
CA LEU A 505 -0.14 -20.47 12.79
C LEU A 505 1.15 -20.54 11.95
N ILE A 506 2.12 -21.37 12.34
CA ILE A 506 3.37 -21.57 11.59
C ILE A 506 3.35 -22.90 10.86
N THR A 507 3.89 -22.91 9.65
CA THR A 507 4.25 -24.15 8.95
C THR A 507 5.76 -24.28 8.84
N PHE A 508 6.32 -25.39 9.33
CA PHE A 508 7.76 -25.71 9.22
C PHE A 508 8.09 -26.60 8.01
N ASN A 509 9.35 -26.56 7.57
CA ASN A 509 9.90 -27.28 6.41
C ASN A 509 9.93 -28.81 6.51
N ASN A 510 9.79 -29.36 7.71
CA ASN A 510 9.87 -30.77 8.06
C ASN A 510 8.47 -31.40 8.17
N ASN A 511 7.65 -31.28 7.12
CA ASN A 511 6.24 -31.68 7.13
C ASN A 511 5.47 -31.05 8.31
N ASN A 512 5.73 -29.76 8.59
CA ASN A 512 5.15 -29.01 9.70
C ASN A 512 5.42 -29.61 11.10
N THR A 513 6.45 -30.43 11.28
CA THR A 513 6.79 -30.98 12.59
C THR A 513 7.54 -29.94 13.43
N CYS A 514 7.27 -29.85 14.73
CA CYS A 514 8.10 -29.03 15.61
C CYS A 514 8.74 -29.92 16.67
N THR A 515 10.06 -29.99 16.66
CA THR A 515 10.82 -30.77 17.63
C THR A 515 11.58 -29.82 18.54
N GLN A 516 11.18 -29.77 19.81
CA GLN A 516 11.80 -28.87 20.79
C GLN A 516 13.29 -29.17 20.90
N GLY A 517 14.12 -28.11 20.86
CA GLY A 517 15.58 -28.25 20.90
C GLY A 517 16.24 -28.61 19.56
N VAL A 518 15.46 -28.79 18.48
CA VAL A 518 15.99 -29.10 17.13
C VAL A 518 15.52 -28.07 16.10
N THR A 519 14.21 -27.79 16.05
CA THR A 519 13.65 -26.85 15.06
C THR A 519 14.13 -25.43 15.34
N VAL A 520 14.55 -24.72 14.29
CA VAL A 520 15.07 -23.35 14.35
C VAL A 520 14.22 -22.38 13.54
N GLY A 521 14.41 -21.08 13.74
CA GLY A 521 13.64 -20.04 13.04
C GLY A 521 13.69 -20.12 11.50
N ASN A 522 14.80 -20.61 10.93
CA ASN A 522 14.95 -20.81 9.48
C ASN A 522 14.04 -21.91 8.93
N ASP A 523 13.59 -22.84 9.77
CA ASP A 523 12.66 -23.90 9.38
C ASP A 523 11.26 -23.35 9.11
N ILE A 524 10.93 -22.13 9.56
CA ILE A 524 9.65 -21.46 9.25
C ILE A 524 9.54 -21.35 7.74
N GLN A 525 8.47 -21.89 7.16
CA GLN A 525 8.17 -21.76 5.74
C GLN A 525 6.99 -20.84 5.47
N ARG A 526 5.95 -20.92 6.31
CA ARG A 526 4.74 -20.11 6.17
C ARG A 526 4.29 -19.58 7.52
N VAL A 527 3.72 -18.39 7.51
CA VAL A 527 3.05 -17.77 8.66
C VAL A 527 1.62 -17.44 8.26
N ARG A 528 0.64 -17.96 9.00
CA ARG A 528 -0.77 -17.63 8.83
C ARG A 528 -1.10 -16.34 9.58
N SER A 529 -1.77 -15.42 8.89
CA SER A 529 -2.19 -14.11 9.40
C SER A 529 -3.70 -13.97 9.23
N ASP A 530 -4.45 -14.29 10.28
CA ASP A 530 -5.91 -14.29 10.25
C ASP A 530 -6.48 -12.89 10.45
N THR A 531 -7.62 -12.63 9.81
CA THR A 531 -8.43 -11.43 10.05
C THR A 531 -9.13 -11.54 11.42
N VAL A 532 -9.06 -10.49 12.22
CA VAL A 532 -9.57 -10.44 13.60
C VAL A 532 -10.03 -9.03 13.98
N ASN A 533 -10.79 -8.93 15.09
CA ASN A 533 -11.02 -7.66 15.77
C ASN A 533 -9.79 -7.31 16.62
N GLY A 534 -9.19 -6.18 16.30
CA GLY A 534 -7.91 -5.72 16.80
C GLY A 534 -7.98 -4.88 18.07
N PRO A 535 -6.84 -4.30 18.49
CA PRO A 535 -6.75 -3.54 19.72
C PRO A 535 -7.52 -2.22 19.63
N ARG A 536 -7.87 -1.68 20.81
CA ARG A 536 -8.43 -0.33 20.94
C ARG A 536 -7.42 0.73 20.48
N THR A 537 -7.86 1.69 19.68
CA THR A 537 -7.04 2.80 19.17
C THR A 537 -7.62 4.14 19.60
N LYS A 538 -6.81 4.97 20.25
CA LYS A 538 -7.20 6.32 20.68
C LYS A 538 -6.45 7.38 19.89
N VAL A 539 -7.18 8.21 19.17
CA VAL A 539 -6.62 9.30 18.37
C VAL A 539 -7.23 10.61 18.82
N THR A 540 -6.39 11.60 19.08
CA THR A 540 -6.81 12.96 19.48
C THR A 540 -6.00 13.96 18.69
N GLY A 541 -6.67 15.00 18.19
CA GLY A 541 -6.02 16.06 17.45
C GLY A 541 -6.68 17.41 17.63
N ILE A 542 -5.97 18.41 17.12
CA ILE A 542 -6.42 19.79 17.01
C ILE A 542 -6.26 20.18 15.55
N ASP A 543 -7.33 20.66 14.95
CA ASP A 543 -7.32 21.24 13.62
C ASP A 543 -7.56 22.74 13.72
N GLY A 544 -6.92 23.49 12.83
CA GLY A 544 -7.06 24.94 12.77
C GLY A 544 -7.05 25.43 11.34
N SER A 545 -7.83 26.47 11.06
CA SER A 545 -7.77 27.22 9.81
C SER A 545 -7.92 28.71 10.06
N ILE A 546 -7.20 29.49 9.26
CA ILE A 546 -7.23 30.94 9.23
C ILE A 546 -7.36 31.33 7.77
N ASP A 547 -8.36 32.14 7.45
CA ASP A 547 -8.53 32.77 6.15
C ASP A 547 -8.65 34.28 6.35
N TYR A 548 -7.88 35.06 5.61
CA TYR A 548 -7.96 36.51 5.64
C TYR A 548 -7.99 37.04 4.22
N LYS A 549 -9.04 37.78 3.89
CA LYS A 549 -9.26 38.38 2.57
C LYS A 549 -9.24 39.88 2.69
N MET A 550 -8.42 40.54 1.89
CA MET A 550 -8.31 42.00 1.81
C MET A 550 -8.63 42.46 0.39
N PRO A 551 -9.75 43.16 0.19
CA PRO A 551 -10.03 43.81 -1.08
C PRO A 551 -9.19 45.08 -1.26
N ASP A 552 -9.06 45.52 -2.51
CA ASP A 552 -8.50 46.81 -2.92
C ASP A 552 -7.03 47.08 -2.51
N VAL A 553 -6.22 46.02 -2.36
CA VAL A 553 -4.78 46.15 -2.14
C VAL A 553 -4.08 46.29 -3.49
N LEU A 554 -3.51 47.48 -3.76
CA LEU A 554 -2.88 47.78 -5.06
C LEU A 554 -3.82 47.50 -6.26
N SER A 555 -5.09 47.87 -6.14
CA SER A 555 -6.14 47.62 -7.16
C SER A 555 -6.42 46.13 -7.42
N GLY A 556 -6.16 45.26 -6.44
CA GLY A 556 -6.52 43.85 -6.51
C GLY A 556 -6.89 43.29 -5.14
N ASP A 557 -7.25 42.00 -5.12
CA ASP A 557 -7.62 41.28 -3.91
C ASP A 557 -6.46 40.41 -3.43
N VAL A 558 -6.11 40.55 -2.16
CA VAL A 558 -5.12 39.70 -1.50
C VAL A 558 -5.82 38.74 -0.56
N SER A 559 -5.53 37.45 -0.69
CA SER A 559 -6.00 36.41 0.23
C SER A 559 -4.83 35.66 0.83
N PHE A 560 -4.85 35.52 2.15
CA PHE A 560 -3.96 34.62 2.87
C PHE A 560 -4.80 33.54 3.52
N GLY A 561 -4.31 32.30 3.47
CA GLY A 561 -4.89 31.25 4.28
C GLY A 561 -3.85 30.31 4.83
N ALA A 562 -4.14 29.72 5.98
CA ALA A 562 -3.34 28.69 6.59
C ALA A 562 -4.25 27.66 7.25
N SER A 563 -3.95 26.39 7.09
CA SER A 563 -4.61 25.31 7.79
C SER A 563 -3.58 24.34 8.34
N PHE A 564 -3.90 23.72 9.48
CA PHE A 564 -3.07 22.69 10.07
C PHE A 564 -3.93 21.64 10.77
N SER A 565 -3.36 20.44 10.86
CA SER A 565 -3.83 19.36 11.72
C SER A 565 -2.67 18.89 12.58
N ARG A 566 -2.87 18.92 13.90
CA ARG A 566 -1.89 18.52 14.90
C ARG A 566 -2.44 17.37 15.73
N LEU A 567 -1.79 16.22 15.61
CA LEU A 567 -2.07 15.08 16.47
C LEU A 567 -1.44 15.28 17.85
N VAL A 568 -2.26 15.07 18.89
CA VAL A 568 -1.85 15.13 20.30
C VAL A 568 -1.66 13.72 20.85
N LYS A 569 -2.47 12.76 20.39
CA LYS A 569 -2.43 11.36 20.81
C LYS A 569 -2.67 10.44 19.63
N TYR A 570 -1.92 9.35 19.60
CA TYR A 570 -2.18 8.18 18.76
C TYR A 570 -1.67 6.95 19.53
N ASP A 571 -2.53 6.40 20.37
CA ASP A 571 -2.21 5.30 21.27
C ASP A 571 -2.90 4.02 20.80
N ILE A 572 -2.14 2.93 20.70
CA ILE A 572 -2.63 1.59 20.41
C ILE A 572 -2.63 0.79 21.72
N GLY A 573 -3.77 0.17 22.03
CA GLY A 573 -3.95 -0.68 23.20
C GLY A 573 -3.20 -2.02 23.10
N GLU A 574 -3.30 -2.82 24.15
CA GLU A 574 -2.84 -4.21 24.09
C GLU A 574 -3.64 -4.97 23.03
N PHE A 575 -2.94 -5.78 22.24
CA PHE A 575 -3.56 -6.69 21.28
C PHE A 575 -3.45 -8.11 21.81
N SER A 576 -4.61 -8.74 22.02
CA SER A 576 -4.72 -10.17 22.30
C SER A 576 -5.78 -10.79 21.37
N VAL A 577 -5.60 -12.07 21.03
CA VAL A 577 -6.54 -12.84 20.22
C VAL A 577 -6.82 -14.14 20.93
N ASN A 578 -8.08 -14.42 21.26
CA ASN A 578 -8.50 -15.64 21.98
C ASN A 578 -7.71 -15.89 23.28
N GLY A 579 -7.43 -14.83 24.05
CA GLY A 579 -6.63 -14.90 25.28
C GLY A 579 -5.12 -15.05 25.06
N VAL A 580 -4.65 -15.09 23.81
CA VAL A 580 -3.23 -15.11 23.47
C VAL A 580 -2.73 -13.69 23.28
N PHE A 581 -1.71 -13.29 24.05
CA PHE A 581 -1.04 -12.02 23.90
C PHE A 581 -0.34 -11.92 22.54
N ILE A 582 -0.63 -10.86 21.78
CA ILE A 582 0.00 -10.53 20.51
C ILE A 582 1.01 -9.41 20.71
N SER A 583 0.58 -8.23 21.15
CA SER A 583 1.50 -7.09 21.34
C SER A 583 1.11 -6.19 22.51
N ALA A 584 2.13 -5.66 23.19
CA ALA A 584 1.98 -4.65 24.23
C ALA A 584 1.45 -3.32 23.65
N PRO A 585 0.79 -2.48 24.48
CA PRO A 585 0.35 -1.15 24.06
C PRO A 585 1.54 -0.26 23.69
N TYR A 586 1.32 0.67 22.75
CA TYR A 586 2.36 1.60 22.31
C TYR A 586 1.79 2.93 21.81
N LYS A 587 2.66 3.95 21.77
CA LYS A 587 2.37 5.26 21.17
C LYS A 587 2.91 5.30 19.75
N ALA A 588 2.04 5.53 18.77
CA ALA A 588 2.41 5.63 17.36
C ALA A 588 2.83 7.05 16.95
N LEU A 589 2.36 8.07 17.68
CA LEU A 589 2.54 9.48 17.34
C LEU A 589 4.02 9.92 17.29
N GLY A 590 4.44 10.49 16.16
CA GLY A 590 5.80 10.98 15.94
C GLY A 590 6.79 9.89 15.53
N PHE A 591 6.31 8.68 15.29
CA PHE A 591 7.12 7.56 14.81
C PHE A 591 6.75 7.15 13.40
N THR A 592 7.69 6.50 12.71
CA THR A 592 7.44 5.96 11.38
C THR A 592 6.65 4.64 11.42
N ASN A 593 6.69 3.92 12.54
CA ASN A 593 5.99 2.64 12.76
C ASN A 593 6.19 1.66 11.59
N TYR A 594 7.37 1.59 10.97
CA TYR A 594 7.57 0.73 9.79
C TYR A 594 7.40 -0.77 10.06
N ASP A 595 7.48 -1.17 11.32
CA ASP A 595 7.34 -2.54 11.81
C ASP A 595 5.93 -2.83 12.38
N ARG A 596 5.03 -1.84 12.42
CA ARG A 596 3.72 -1.97 13.10
C ARG A 596 2.67 -1.00 12.54
N PHE A 597 1.41 -1.19 12.92
CA PHE A 597 0.36 -0.24 12.58
C PHE A 597 0.62 1.15 13.23
N PRO A 598 0.23 2.29 12.62
CA PRO A 598 -0.40 2.48 11.31
C PRO A 598 0.58 2.86 10.18
N GLY A 599 1.88 2.71 10.37
CA GLY A 599 2.89 3.41 9.56
C GLY A 599 3.14 4.84 10.04
N THR A 600 3.68 5.69 9.17
CA THR A 600 4.26 6.97 9.59
C THR A 600 3.23 7.97 10.09
N VAL A 601 3.31 8.32 11.39
CA VAL A 601 2.41 9.29 12.03
C VAL A 601 3.15 10.59 12.34
N SER A 602 3.06 11.54 11.41
CA SER A 602 3.54 12.89 11.65
C SER A 602 2.70 13.60 12.73
N LYS A 603 3.36 14.42 13.56
CA LYS A 603 2.68 15.20 14.60
C LYS A 603 1.90 16.39 14.06
N LEU A 604 2.35 16.96 12.94
CA LEU A 604 1.82 18.20 12.39
C LEU A 604 1.86 18.13 10.86
N ARG A 605 0.71 18.35 10.25
CA ARG A 605 0.59 18.63 8.81
C ARG A 605 -0.04 20.00 8.66
N GLY A 606 0.38 20.76 7.66
CA GLY A 606 -0.21 22.07 7.40
C GLY A 606 -0.02 22.50 5.96
N ALA A 607 -0.86 23.42 5.54
CA ALA A 607 -0.78 24.10 4.28
C ALA A 607 -1.01 25.59 4.50
N ALA A 608 -0.39 26.43 3.69
CA ALA A 608 -0.67 27.86 3.66
C ALA A 608 -0.66 28.37 2.23
N TYR A 609 -1.33 29.47 1.97
CA TYR A 609 -1.29 30.13 0.69
C TYR A 609 -1.28 31.65 0.83
N ALA A 610 -0.71 32.30 -0.16
CA ALA A 610 -0.87 33.70 -0.46
C ALA A 610 -1.34 33.83 -1.91
N GLU A 611 -2.39 34.60 -2.13
CA GLU A 611 -3.01 34.77 -3.43
C GLU A 611 -3.26 36.25 -3.69
N TYR A 612 -2.94 36.69 -4.90
CA TYR A 612 -3.21 38.04 -5.38
C TYR A 612 -3.94 37.95 -6.71
N THR A 613 -5.12 38.54 -6.77
CA THR A 613 -5.93 38.64 -7.99
C THR A 613 -6.08 40.09 -8.37
N ARG A 614 -5.81 40.42 -9.63
CA ARG A 614 -6.05 41.73 -10.19
C ARG A 614 -6.51 41.57 -11.62
N ASP A 615 -7.71 42.07 -11.91
CA ASP A 615 -8.33 41.99 -13.23
C ASP A 615 -8.30 40.53 -13.74
N GLU A 616 -7.78 40.27 -14.94
CA GLU A 616 -7.68 38.93 -15.50
C GLU A 616 -6.55 38.07 -14.92
N HIS A 617 -5.72 38.63 -14.04
CA HIS A 617 -4.51 38.01 -13.52
C HIS A 617 -4.68 37.47 -12.11
N ASN A 618 -4.16 36.27 -11.88
CA ASN A 618 -4.13 35.65 -10.57
C ASN A 618 -2.76 35.00 -10.34
N LEU A 619 -2.13 35.31 -9.21
CA LEU A 619 -0.91 34.66 -8.74
C LEU A 619 -1.18 34.04 -7.38
N ARG A 620 -0.90 32.75 -7.25
CA ARG A 620 -1.02 32.01 -6.00
C ARG A 620 0.29 31.30 -5.68
N VAL A 621 0.72 31.40 -4.43
CA VAL A 621 1.84 30.64 -3.87
C VAL A 621 1.31 29.80 -2.72
N ASP A 622 1.53 28.50 -2.79
CA ASP A 622 1.14 27.52 -1.78
C ASP A 622 2.39 26.97 -1.06
N LEU A 623 2.29 26.81 0.26
CA LEU A 623 3.25 26.10 1.11
C LEU A 623 2.58 24.82 1.60
N THR A 624 3.24 23.69 1.41
CA THR A 624 2.88 22.43 2.09
C THR A 624 3.94 22.11 3.14
N TYR A 625 3.52 21.70 4.35
CA TYR A 625 4.41 21.27 5.42
C TYR A 625 3.96 19.94 6.02
N ILE A 626 4.89 18.99 6.14
CA ILE A 626 4.68 17.73 6.85
C ILE A 626 5.82 17.57 7.87
N GLY A 627 5.44 17.43 9.14
CA GLY A 627 6.37 17.22 10.24
C GLY A 627 7.11 15.89 10.12
N GLY A 628 8.37 15.87 10.57
CA GLY A 628 9.18 14.66 10.56
C GLY A 628 8.71 13.59 11.56
N ALA A 629 9.33 12.42 11.48
CA ALA A 629 9.09 11.28 12.37
C ALA A 629 10.39 10.58 12.75
N THR A 630 10.35 9.79 13.82
CA THR A 630 11.49 8.95 14.25
C THR A 630 11.21 7.50 13.92
N ASP A 631 12.18 6.79 13.36
CA ASP A 631 12.05 5.37 13.16
C ASP A 631 12.19 4.62 14.50
N ASN A 632 11.07 4.08 14.99
CA ASN A 632 10.98 3.40 16.30
C ASN A 632 11.71 2.05 16.33
N ARG A 633 12.24 1.57 15.20
CA ARG A 633 13.09 0.36 15.17
C ARG A 633 14.49 0.62 15.75
N GLY A 634 14.84 1.87 16.03
CA GLY A 634 16.13 2.25 16.63
C GLY A 634 17.30 2.20 15.64
N PRO A 635 18.56 2.39 16.09
CA PRO A 635 19.73 2.26 15.20
C PRO A 635 19.82 0.85 14.60
N THR A 636 20.55 0.71 13.50
CA THR A 636 20.82 -0.59 12.88
C THR A 636 22.32 -0.77 12.65
N THR A 637 22.73 -1.89 12.10
CA THR A 637 24.14 -2.20 11.85
C THR A 637 24.39 -2.53 10.39
N VAL A 638 25.56 -2.14 9.89
CA VAL A 638 26.08 -2.49 8.57
C VAL A 638 27.29 -3.39 8.77
N GLN A 639 27.34 -4.52 8.08
CA GLN A 639 28.54 -5.37 8.05
C GLN A 639 29.61 -4.72 7.18
N THR A 640 30.79 -4.45 7.75
CA THR A 640 31.96 -3.93 7.03
C THR A 640 32.90 -5.04 6.55
N GLY A 641 32.59 -6.29 6.90
CA GLY A 641 33.34 -7.49 6.58
C GLY A 641 32.63 -8.75 7.05
N SER A 642 33.26 -9.91 6.90
CA SER A 642 32.74 -11.19 7.39
C SER A 642 32.51 -11.12 8.89
N SER A 643 31.30 -11.44 9.34
CA SER A 643 30.95 -11.41 10.76
C SER A 643 29.77 -12.33 11.05
N THR A 644 29.89 -13.14 12.10
CA THR A 644 28.80 -14.00 12.61
C THR A 644 28.03 -13.36 13.74
N ASN A 645 28.50 -12.22 14.26
CA ASN A 645 27.94 -11.57 15.44
C ASN A 645 27.59 -10.09 15.24
N CYS A 646 27.56 -9.59 14.00
CA CYS A 646 27.15 -8.21 13.71
C CYS A 646 25.64 -8.03 13.90
N ASN A 647 25.29 -7.43 15.02
CA ASN A 647 23.93 -6.99 15.35
C ASN A 647 24.04 -5.76 16.26
N VAL A 648 22.90 -5.08 16.48
CA VAL A 648 22.84 -3.84 17.26
C VAL A 648 23.40 -4.02 18.67
N ALA A 649 23.00 -5.07 19.39
CA ALA A 649 23.41 -5.31 20.77
C ALA A 649 24.95 -5.46 20.90
N ASN A 650 25.54 -6.30 20.05
CA ASN A 650 26.99 -6.53 20.06
C ASN A 650 27.77 -5.29 19.58
N ALA A 651 27.24 -4.54 18.62
CA ALA A 651 27.87 -3.30 18.15
C ALA A 651 27.85 -2.22 19.24
N GLN A 652 26.75 -2.10 19.99
CA GLN A 652 26.65 -1.20 21.14
C GLN A 652 27.58 -1.61 22.29
N ALA A 653 27.73 -2.91 22.54
CA ALA A 653 28.63 -3.44 23.56
C ALA A 653 30.12 -3.40 23.15
N GLY A 654 30.45 -2.98 21.91
CA GLY A 654 31.83 -2.92 21.42
C GLY A 654 32.48 -4.29 21.17
N ILE A 655 31.68 -5.36 21.08
CA ILE A 655 32.15 -6.75 20.90
C ILE A 655 31.83 -7.32 19.52
N ALA A 656 31.12 -6.56 18.67
CA ALA A 656 30.85 -6.97 17.29
C ALA A 656 32.12 -6.88 16.44
N THR A 657 32.36 -7.91 15.64
CA THR A 657 33.44 -7.92 14.65
C THR A 657 32.92 -7.40 13.31
N ASN A 658 33.72 -6.61 12.59
CA ASN A 658 33.41 -6.11 11.24
C ASN A 658 31.99 -5.54 11.10
N CYS A 659 31.58 -4.73 12.08
CA CYS A 659 30.22 -4.25 12.23
C CYS A 659 30.23 -2.77 12.58
N GLN A 660 29.43 -1.97 11.87
CA GLN A 660 29.30 -0.55 12.11
C GLN A 660 27.86 -0.24 12.52
N LEU A 661 27.67 0.44 13.66
CA LEU A 661 26.38 0.99 14.06
C LEU A 661 26.06 2.21 13.19
N THR A 662 24.84 2.29 12.65
CA THR A 662 24.37 3.40 11.82
C THR A 662 23.01 3.93 12.26
N THR A 663 22.83 5.23 12.10
CA THR A 663 21.60 5.98 12.38
C THR A 663 21.02 6.62 11.11
N ILE A 664 21.53 6.28 9.93
CA ILE A 664 20.99 6.77 8.65
C ILE A 664 19.49 6.45 8.59
N GLY A 665 18.68 7.46 8.25
CA GLY A 665 17.23 7.35 8.17
C GLY A 665 16.51 7.11 9.51
N LEU A 666 17.20 7.18 10.65
CA LEU A 666 16.58 7.06 11.98
C LEU A 666 15.70 8.28 12.31
N LYS A 667 16.10 9.46 11.84
CA LYS A 667 15.32 10.70 11.92
C LYS A 667 14.92 11.10 10.51
N VAL A 668 13.65 10.89 10.18
CA VAL A 668 13.06 11.41 8.95
C VAL A 668 12.70 12.86 9.22
N LYS A 669 13.42 13.79 8.58
CA LYS A 669 13.23 15.23 8.77
C LYS A 669 11.89 15.67 8.20
N SER A 670 11.39 16.82 8.65
CA SER A 670 10.23 17.45 8.04
C SER A 670 10.49 17.81 6.58
N PHE A 671 9.41 17.76 5.80
CA PHE A 671 9.40 18.18 4.40
C PHE A 671 8.49 19.38 4.24
N TYR A 672 8.91 20.31 3.39
CA TYR A 672 8.07 21.40 2.95
C TYR A 672 8.42 21.78 1.52
N SER A 673 7.41 22.19 0.77
CA SER A 673 7.54 22.65 -0.61
C SER A 673 6.77 23.94 -0.79
N PHE A 674 7.28 24.79 -1.67
CA PHE A 674 6.58 25.96 -2.16
C PHE A 674 6.24 25.73 -3.63
N ASP A 675 4.98 25.95 -3.96
CA ASP A 675 4.44 25.82 -5.31
C ASP A 675 3.86 27.17 -5.71
N ALA A 676 4.05 27.60 -6.95
CA ALA A 676 3.47 28.83 -7.46
C ALA A 676 2.67 28.53 -8.73
N THR A 677 1.49 29.13 -8.83
CA THR A 677 0.64 29.09 -10.01
C THR A 677 0.25 30.49 -10.41
N TYR A 678 0.51 30.83 -11.66
CA TYR A 678 -0.01 32.01 -12.31
C TYR A 678 -1.13 31.61 -13.26
N ARG A 679 -2.26 32.29 -13.19
CA ARG A 679 -3.42 32.11 -14.06
C ARG A 679 -3.78 33.44 -14.72
N ILE A 680 -4.11 33.38 -16.00
CA ILE A 680 -4.62 34.52 -16.76
C ILE A 680 -5.90 34.12 -17.50
N GLU A 681 -6.92 34.96 -17.40
CA GLU A 681 -8.13 34.88 -18.20
C GLU A 681 -7.94 35.67 -19.49
N LEU A 682 -7.97 34.97 -20.62
CA LEU A 682 -7.83 35.54 -21.94
C LEU A 682 -9.22 35.75 -22.57
N PRO A 683 -9.32 36.60 -23.61
CA PRO A 683 -10.53 36.70 -24.41
C PRO A 683 -11.03 35.34 -24.91
N TRP A 684 -12.32 35.31 -25.27
CA TRP A 684 -13.02 34.11 -25.75
C TRP A 684 -13.04 33.00 -24.69
N ASP A 685 -13.35 33.29 -23.43
CA ASP A 685 -13.56 32.26 -22.39
C ASP A 685 -12.42 31.24 -22.29
N THR A 686 -11.19 31.73 -22.42
CA THR A 686 -9.97 30.90 -22.40
C THR A 686 -9.17 31.24 -21.15
N THR A 687 -8.78 30.23 -20.39
CA THR A 687 -7.93 30.38 -19.21
C THR A 687 -6.62 29.66 -19.43
N VAL A 688 -5.51 30.36 -19.23
CA VAL A 688 -4.16 29.77 -19.26
C VAL A 688 -3.59 29.78 -17.85
N SER A 689 -2.97 28.69 -17.44
CA SER A 689 -2.20 28.63 -16.20
C SER A 689 -0.81 28.05 -16.41
N ALA A 690 0.15 28.59 -15.67
CA ALA A 690 1.52 28.11 -15.57
C ALA A 690 1.87 27.90 -14.10
N SER A 691 2.35 26.71 -13.76
CA SER A 691 2.70 26.32 -12.40
C SER A 691 4.13 25.83 -12.32
N VAL A 692 4.79 26.14 -11.20
CA VAL A 692 6.05 25.53 -10.77
C VAL A 692 5.83 24.90 -9.39
N PHE A 693 6.04 23.60 -9.30
CA PHE A 693 5.97 22.84 -8.06
C PHE A 693 7.36 22.61 -7.50
N ASN A 694 7.49 22.57 -6.17
CA ASN A 694 8.75 22.45 -5.45
C ASN A 694 9.80 23.45 -5.96
N ILE A 695 9.48 24.75 -5.89
CA ILE A 695 10.30 25.85 -6.43
C ILE A 695 11.76 25.77 -5.96
N PHE A 696 12.00 25.32 -4.73
CA PHE A 696 13.34 25.23 -4.16
C PHE A 696 14.06 23.89 -4.43
N ASP A 697 13.47 23.02 -5.26
CA ASP A 697 14.06 21.75 -5.67
C ASP A 697 14.51 20.90 -4.47
N ARG A 698 13.65 20.82 -3.45
CA ARG A 698 13.99 20.18 -2.19
C ARG A 698 13.83 18.66 -2.30
N ASP A 699 14.89 17.93 -1.96
CA ASP A 699 14.86 16.48 -1.82
C ASP A 699 14.17 16.02 -0.52
N PRO A 700 13.54 14.82 -0.53
CA PRO A 700 13.02 14.22 0.67
C PRO A 700 14.15 13.75 1.60
N SER A 701 13.86 13.68 2.90
CA SER A 701 14.81 13.14 3.88
C SER A 701 15.03 11.65 3.66
N ALA A 702 16.26 11.19 3.86
CA ALA A 702 16.58 9.76 3.88
C ALA A 702 15.71 9.02 4.91
N ALA A 703 15.23 7.84 4.54
CA ALA A 703 14.49 6.90 5.38
C ALA A 703 14.93 5.46 5.08
N ARG A 704 14.74 4.56 6.04
CA ARG A 704 15.11 3.13 5.90
C ARG A 704 13.96 2.32 5.29
N LEU A 705 13.56 2.74 4.09
CA LEU A 705 12.63 2.07 3.18
C LEU A 705 13.38 1.74 1.88
N GLU A 706 12.81 0.91 1.01
CA GLU A 706 13.48 0.43 -0.20
C GLU A 706 13.89 1.58 -1.14
N ALA A 707 13.01 2.57 -1.34
CA ALA A 707 13.29 3.77 -2.12
C ALA A 707 14.17 4.81 -1.38
N SER A 708 14.60 4.52 -0.16
CA SER A 708 15.45 5.39 0.69
C SER A 708 14.83 6.73 1.12
N TYR A 709 13.53 6.94 0.96
CA TYR A 709 12.78 8.07 1.53
C TYR A 709 11.40 7.62 2.03
N ASP A 710 10.74 8.45 2.85
CA ASP A 710 9.39 8.19 3.36
C ASP A 710 8.33 8.95 2.55
N PRO A 711 7.48 8.27 1.74
CA PRO A 711 6.47 8.92 0.91
C PRO A 711 5.31 9.54 1.70
N PHE A 712 5.17 9.22 2.99
CA PHE A 712 4.17 9.87 3.85
C PHE A 712 4.66 11.24 4.38
N ILE A 713 5.95 11.55 4.24
CA ILE A 713 6.56 12.82 4.66
C ILE A 713 7.07 13.61 3.47
N GLY A 714 7.89 13.01 2.60
CA GLY A 714 8.58 13.70 1.52
C GLY A 714 8.10 13.30 0.13
N ASN A 715 8.33 14.19 -0.83
CA ASN A 715 8.03 13.97 -2.24
C ASN A 715 9.35 13.86 -3.02
N PRO A 716 9.57 12.81 -3.83
CA PRO A 716 10.80 12.66 -4.62
C PRO A 716 10.80 13.52 -5.90
N TYR A 717 9.68 14.15 -6.25
CA TYR A 717 9.65 15.10 -7.37
C TYR A 717 10.42 16.37 -6.99
N GLY A 718 11.50 16.61 -7.74
CA GLY A 718 12.16 17.90 -7.76
C GLY A 718 11.28 18.98 -8.39
N ARG A 719 11.90 20.07 -8.81
CA ARG A 719 11.19 21.19 -9.44
C ARG A 719 10.48 20.73 -10.71
N THR A 720 9.15 20.87 -10.73
CA THR A 720 8.30 20.42 -11.85
C THR A 720 7.49 21.58 -12.41
N TYR A 721 7.35 21.64 -13.73
CA TYR A 721 6.59 22.70 -14.42
C TYR A 721 5.32 22.14 -15.05
N LYS A 722 4.24 22.89 -15.02
CA LYS A 722 2.97 22.54 -15.66
C LYS A 722 2.39 23.76 -16.39
N ILE A 723 1.90 23.53 -17.61
CA ILE A 723 1.10 24.50 -18.35
C ILE A 723 -0.27 23.86 -18.61
N ALA A 724 -1.33 24.61 -18.39
CA ALA A 724 -2.70 24.18 -18.66
C ALA A 724 -3.47 25.26 -19.42
N VAL A 725 -4.32 24.82 -20.34
CA VAL A 725 -5.24 25.68 -21.09
C VAL A 725 -6.64 25.11 -20.95
N ARG A 726 -7.60 25.94 -20.55
CA ARG A 726 -9.03 25.60 -20.48
C ARG A 726 -9.79 26.53 -21.42
N LYS A 727 -10.67 25.96 -22.24
CA LYS A 727 -11.60 26.70 -23.09
C LYS A 727 -13.02 26.31 -22.72
N LYS A 728 -13.89 27.30 -22.51
CA LYS A 728 -15.33 27.10 -22.38
C LYS A 728 -15.99 27.42 -23.74
N PHE A 729 -16.98 26.62 -24.13
CA PHE A 729 -17.77 26.77 -25.35
C PHE A 729 -19.23 26.96 -25.01
#